data_AF-A0A934A1J3-F1
#
_entry.id   AF-A0A934A1J3-F1
#
_cell.length_a   1.000
_cell.length_b   1.000
_cell.length_c   1.000
_cell.angle_alpha   90.00
_cell.angle_beta   90.00
_cell.angle_gamma   90.00
#
_symmetry.space_group_name_H-M   'P 1'
#
loop_
_entity.id
_entity.type
_entity.pdbx_description
1 polymer ?
#
loop_
_entity_poly.entity_id
_entity_poly.type
_entity_poly.pdbx_seq_one_letter_code
_entity_poly.pdbx_strand_id
1 'polypeptide(L)'
;MRKLSGIMFDRRDHVLLTIVNDVLNRDKRQEYNKRKFYPHFHPHGIKKLAESRGLRIAYAVIHLLESLEAGKQDERLGALRALRDEVLNASDGDMPKNTASALLQIMKELVRSQGDYNRQLLLAHDFRVTATGKPRIVRKQLQRYHLLEMPEEWNQLAFDDHVHDVNTKGRKSATHLIMDAWIKGIRRLRVVYYNYIQAPFAAELLEAAEIMGITMRIGIEYAARFRGRYVQLIWVPRGFIDTQAFLCFLTEAPVRALMEEGRQISEYRQQQVLQVLDAFNRRHLPVINETYGILLKPIDPSAFLTFVKPGQTSLLHLAKFIHTQLLPDLEKKVAELRDQCDSASPQEQILNDTLVAEMNCLDFETILERFLSPARNPELPDPQTVQDGPDVPPLLRLSPRELLHRLVQLRTAYRITLNLTDLRPEDVLELIYDCEGLITRLETFNLKDYTGGKTTLVPEISRLQVAINEGNVITLKRIILNIMDQTAASSSPDKADRLEKLAAILHDINSLRLMYKGTPLKSRIGSDSTGTSPRMHGMGLAVMETLPGRATREIFHPDAERMVIPFRMTAYRRVTCIPRKGISPLLNRFFGWAGSIPGLGWLAYEHQNDWLALEHTTRMESPGNIVTLGGIHEDAGNELYLCPPQVKEETLRLSWSYLNTLAKIIIKMTIGFIPAFLCFFLSYDWWVLKFGGAFIWFGITGVRNILQSTLGGGGLRSSPLLGWRDYVSWERIGDSLLFTGFSVPLLDWVVKTLILDKSLGITTATSPSALYAIMAASNGLYLSCHNAFRGFPKTVVAGNLFRSMLSIPIAIVFNGIIAGLLSAAGVSGIDAVLQKWAAVISKAASDFVAGVIEGGADRYRNIHLRLRDYREKLIRLLEAYTSLELLFPDKKVMETLSAMDKSLSGDAKDLELIMIIHALDLLFFWNYQPRGRTALIMLAKTLSEEERQILLGSLHILKRQREISMLFIDGIIGKNFSGGLAFYLNASGQFLEDVQKILGNPVKQKVLSGQWGLK
;
A
#
# COMPACT_ATOMS: atom_id res chain seq x y z
N MET A 1 -8.05 -27.34 24.82
CA MET A 1 -7.83 -26.24 23.84
C MET A 1 -8.89 -26.17 22.72
N ARG A 2 -9.28 -27.26 22.02
CA ARG A 2 -10.33 -27.24 20.95
C ARG A 2 -11.69 -26.61 21.33
N LYS A 3 -12.14 -26.71 22.59
CA LYS A 3 -13.39 -26.08 23.05
C LYS A 3 -13.28 -24.55 23.17
N LEU A 4 -12.13 -24.01 23.59
CA LEU A 4 -11.89 -22.56 23.63
C LEU A 4 -11.72 -21.97 22.23
N SER A 5 -11.09 -22.69 21.30
CA SER A 5 -10.93 -22.20 19.92
C SER A 5 -12.27 -22.03 19.20
N GLY A 6 -13.27 -22.88 19.46
CA GLY A 6 -14.61 -22.76 18.86
C GLY A 6 -15.43 -21.56 19.38
N ILE A 7 -15.15 -21.08 20.58
CA ILE A 7 -15.80 -19.89 21.17
C ILE A 7 -15.09 -18.60 20.72
N MET A 8 -13.78 -18.68 20.49
CA MET A 8 -12.98 -17.54 20.06
C MET A 8 -13.02 -17.38 18.53
N PHE A 9 -12.52 -18.34 17.77
CA PHE A 9 -12.36 -18.15 16.33
C PHE A 9 -13.60 -18.57 15.53
N ASP A 10 -13.79 -17.94 14.37
CA ASP A 10 -14.84 -18.37 13.46
C ASP A 10 -14.37 -19.60 12.67
N ARG A 11 -15.30 -20.48 12.27
CA ARG A 11 -14.96 -21.64 11.39
C ARG A 11 -14.22 -21.23 10.12
N ARG A 12 -14.49 -20.02 9.63
CA ARG A 12 -13.82 -19.43 8.46
C ARG A 12 -12.34 -19.11 8.69
N ASP A 13 -11.94 -18.81 9.93
CA ASP A 13 -10.53 -18.53 10.27
C ASP A 13 -9.70 -19.82 10.14
N HIS A 14 -10.24 -20.94 10.63
CA HIS A 14 -9.63 -22.26 10.45
C HIS A 14 -9.56 -22.69 8.97
N VAL A 15 -10.62 -22.44 8.19
CA VAL A 15 -10.63 -22.76 6.75
C VAL A 15 -9.58 -21.93 6.00
N LEU A 16 -9.46 -20.65 6.31
CA LEU A 16 -8.41 -19.80 5.75
C LEU A 16 -7.02 -20.36 6.07
N LEU A 17 -6.76 -20.71 7.33
CA LEU A 17 -5.49 -21.26 7.76
C LEU A 17 -5.16 -22.60 7.07
N THR A 18 -6.13 -23.53 7.01
CA THR A 18 -5.95 -24.79 6.28
C THR A 18 -5.59 -24.53 4.83
N ILE A 19 -6.27 -23.60 4.17
CA ILE A 19 -5.98 -23.28 2.77
C ILE A 19 -4.59 -22.67 2.61
N VAL A 20 -4.19 -21.74 3.49
CA VAL A 20 -2.84 -21.16 3.42
C VAL A 20 -1.78 -22.25 3.57
N ASN A 21 -1.90 -23.11 4.59
CA ASN A 21 -0.95 -24.20 4.80
C ASN A 21 -0.99 -25.25 3.69
N ASP A 22 -2.16 -25.54 3.13
CA ASP A 22 -2.31 -26.42 1.96
C ASP A 22 -1.60 -25.85 0.72
N VAL A 23 -1.58 -24.54 0.54
CA VAL A 23 -0.86 -23.90 -0.58
C VAL A 23 0.64 -23.95 -0.34
N LEU A 24 1.09 -23.58 0.87
CA LEU A 24 2.51 -23.61 1.25
C LEU A 24 3.12 -25.02 1.15
N ASN A 25 2.32 -26.07 1.38
CA ASN A 25 2.79 -27.47 1.37
C ASN A 25 2.58 -28.20 0.03
N ARG A 26 2.05 -27.57 -1.03
CA ARG A 26 1.70 -28.25 -2.29
C ARG A 26 2.87 -28.34 -3.28
N ASP A 27 2.93 -29.46 -3.99
CA ASP A 27 4.00 -29.78 -4.94
C ASP A 27 4.00 -28.89 -6.20
N LYS A 28 5.19 -28.38 -6.54
CA LYS A 28 5.48 -27.25 -7.45
C LYS A 28 5.11 -27.45 -8.94
N ARG A 29 4.63 -28.63 -9.37
CA ARG A 29 4.57 -29.01 -10.81
C ARG A 29 3.16 -29.15 -11.44
N GLN A 30 2.08 -29.27 -10.67
CA GLN A 30 0.73 -29.55 -11.22
C GLN A 30 -0.13 -28.31 -11.59
N GLU A 31 0.40 -27.09 -11.48
CA GLU A 31 -0.41 -25.84 -11.49
C GLU A 31 -0.18 -24.89 -12.69
N TYR A 32 0.61 -25.26 -13.69
CA TYR A 32 1.05 -24.32 -14.75
C TYR A 32 -0.11 -23.70 -15.57
N ASN A 33 -1.15 -24.46 -15.94
CA ASN A 33 -2.30 -23.92 -16.70
C ASN A 33 -3.32 -23.18 -15.83
N LYS A 34 -3.44 -23.49 -14.54
CA LYS A 34 -4.35 -22.80 -13.60
C LYS A 34 -3.89 -21.38 -13.30
N ARG A 35 -2.57 -21.14 -13.31
CA ARG A 35 -1.94 -19.89 -12.86
C ARG A 35 -1.80 -18.82 -13.95
N LYS A 36 -1.71 -19.19 -15.24
CA LYS A 36 -1.52 -18.23 -16.36
C LYS A 36 -2.71 -17.29 -16.57
N PHE A 37 -3.94 -17.81 -16.50
CA PHE A 37 -5.14 -17.04 -16.86
C PHE A 37 -5.88 -16.44 -15.67
N TYR A 38 -5.59 -16.88 -14.45
CA TYR A 38 -6.22 -16.37 -13.21
C TYR A 38 -6.09 -14.84 -13.05
N PRO A 39 -4.95 -14.18 -13.38
CA PRO A 39 -4.79 -12.73 -13.31
C PRO A 39 -5.76 -11.94 -14.21
N HIS A 40 -6.28 -12.55 -15.28
CA HIS A 40 -7.21 -11.89 -16.19
C HIS A 40 -8.64 -11.81 -15.64
N PHE A 41 -9.00 -12.58 -14.60
CA PHE A 41 -10.29 -12.47 -13.95
C PHE A 41 -10.38 -11.23 -13.05
N HIS A 42 -11.49 -10.51 -13.16
CA HIS A 42 -11.74 -9.35 -12.33
C HIS A 42 -11.95 -9.77 -10.86
N PRO A 43 -11.39 -9.06 -9.86
CA PRO A 43 -11.62 -9.30 -8.43
C PRO A 43 -13.11 -9.40 -8.03
N HIS A 44 -13.95 -8.59 -8.67
CA HIS A 44 -15.41 -8.61 -8.50
C HIS A 44 -16.17 -9.48 -9.52
N GLY A 45 -15.45 -10.26 -10.31
CA GLY A 45 -15.94 -11.08 -11.42
C GLY A 45 -16.37 -12.47 -11.01
N ILE A 46 -16.49 -13.36 -12.00
CA ILE A 46 -17.10 -14.69 -11.84
C ILE A 46 -16.39 -15.58 -10.80
N LYS A 47 -15.10 -15.32 -10.54
CA LYS A 47 -14.32 -16.02 -9.49
C LYS A 47 -14.89 -15.89 -8.07
N LYS A 48 -15.76 -14.91 -7.80
CA LYS A 48 -16.50 -14.83 -6.52
C LYS A 48 -17.38 -16.05 -6.27
N LEU A 49 -17.80 -16.77 -7.31
CA LEU A 49 -18.65 -17.97 -7.18
C LEU A 49 -17.87 -19.20 -6.72
N ALA A 50 -16.55 -19.24 -6.95
CA ALA A 50 -15.72 -20.37 -6.53
C ALA A 50 -14.98 -20.10 -5.22
N GLU A 51 -14.57 -18.86 -4.96
CA GLU A 51 -13.67 -18.53 -3.86
C GLU A 51 -14.10 -17.29 -3.09
N SER A 52 -13.96 -17.36 -1.76
CA SER A 52 -14.23 -16.21 -0.89
C SER A 52 -13.15 -15.13 -1.06
N ARG A 53 -13.51 -13.89 -0.78
CA ARG A 53 -12.61 -12.74 -0.95
C ARG A 53 -11.29 -12.86 -0.18
N GLY A 54 -11.34 -13.27 1.08
CA GLY A 54 -10.13 -13.45 1.89
C GLY A 54 -9.20 -14.52 1.31
N LEU A 55 -9.76 -15.58 0.71
CA LEU A 55 -8.98 -16.64 0.09
C LEU A 55 -8.28 -16.16 -1.18
N ARG A 56 -8.95 -15.41 -2.04
CA ARG A 56 -8.32 -14.88 -3.26
C ARG A 56 -7.13 -13.97 -2.96
N ILE A 57 -7.26 -13.11 -1.95
CA ILE A 57 -6.15 -12.27 -1.50
C ILE A 57 -5.02 -13.14 -0.96
N ALA A 58 -5.34 -14.14 -0.12
CA ALA A 58 -4.33 -15.07 0.39
C ALA A 58 -3.59 -15.81 -0.72
N TYR A 59 -4.31 -16.35 -1.71
CA TYR A 59 -3.70 -16.98 -2.89
C TYR A 59 -2.80 -16.02 -3.67
N ALA A 60 -3.25 -14.80 -3.92
CA ALA A 60 -2.45 -13.82 -4.66
C ALA A 60 -1.16 -13.43 -3.91
N VAL A 61 -1.22 -13.32 -2.57
CA VAL A 61 -0.03 -13.04 -1.76
C VAL A 61 0.91 -14.24 -1.72
N ILE A 62 0.40 -15.45 -1.47
CA ILE A 62 1.25 -16.65 -1.40
C ILE A 62 1.90 -16.90 -2.76
N HIS A 63 1.14 -16.78 -3.84
CA HIS A 63 1.67 -16.89 -5.19
C HIS A 63 2.77 -15.85 -5.47
N LEU A 64 2.60 -14.61 -5.00
CA LEU A 64 3.67 -13.63 -5.09
C LEU A 64 4.88 -14.07 -4.27
N LEU A 65 4.73 -14.43 -3.00
CA LEU A 65 5.84 -14.85 -2.14
C LEU A 65 6.61 -16.05 -2.72
N GLU A 66 5.90 -17.08 -3.20
CA GLU A 66 6.50 -18.22 -3.92
C GLU A 66 7.27 -17.77 -5.18
N SER A 67 6.66 -16.90 -5.98
CA SER A 67 7.31 -16.39 -7.21
C SER A 67 8.55 -15.55 -6.89
N LEU A 68 8.57 -14.84 -5.75
CA LEU A 68 9.72 -14.06 -5.31
C LEU A 68 10.90 -14.94 -4.89
N GLU A 69 10.63 -16.16 -4.40
CA GLU A 69 11.67 -17.12 -3.99
C GLU A 69 12.24 -17.93 -5.16
N ALA A 70 11.39 -18.37 -6.10
CA ALA A 70 11.81 -19.33 -7.15
C ALA A 70 11.24 -19.06 -8.56
N GLY A 71 10.37 -18.07 -8.74
CA GLY A 71 9.69 -17.79 -10.01
C GLY A 71 10.57 -17.06 -11.01
N LYS A 72 10.26 -17.17 -12.31
CA LYS A 72 10.88 -16.35 -13.37
C LYS A 72 10.37 -14.90 -13.30
N GLN A 73 11.08 -13.97 -13.96
CA GLN A 73 10.72 -12.54 -13.99
C GLN A 73 9.25 -12.30 -14.38
N ASP A 74 8.77 -12.92 -15.46
CA ASP A 74 7.38 -12.74 -15.92
C ASP A 74 6.35 -13.29 -14.93
N GLU A 75 6.67 -14.39 -14.25
CA GLU A 75 5.82 -14.99 -13.21
C GLU A 75 5.73 -14.07 -12.00
N ARG A 76 6.84 -13.44 -11.58
CA ARG A 76 6.88 -12.44 -10.50
C ARG A 76 6.04 -11.22 -10.82
N LEU A 77 6.20 -10.66 -12.02
CA LEU A 77 5.43 -9.49 -12.46
C LEU A 77 3.94 -9.81 -12.63
N GLY A 78 3.61 -10.97 -13.17
CA GLY A 78 2.23 -11.48 -13.25
C GLY A 78 1.59 -11.65 -11.87
N ALA A 79 2.33 -12.22 -10.92
CA ALA A 79 1.88 -12.36 -9.53
C ALA A 79 1.65 -11.00 -8.87
N LEU A 80 2.54 -10.03 -9.08
CA LEU A 80 2.43 -8.68 -8.53
C LEU A 80 1.20 -7.94 -9.10
N ARG A 81 0.94 -8.06 -10.41
CA ARG A 81 -0.28 -7.51 -11.06
C ARG A 81 -1.55 -8.11 -10.43
N ALA A 82 -1.60 -9.44 -10.32
CA ALA A 82 -2.73 -10.14 -9.73
C ALA A 82 -2.95 -9.71 -8.27
N LEU A 83 -1.88 -9.59 -7.50
CA LEU A 83 -1.93 -9.12 -6.12
C LEU A 83 -2.46 -7.69 -6.02
N ARG A 84 -1.90 -6.76 -6.80
CA ARG A 84 -2.34 -5.37 -6.81
C ARG A 84 -3.83 -5.29 -7.08
N ASP A 85 -4.29 -5.98 -8.11
CA ASP A 85 -5.69 -5.97 -8.51
C ASP A 85 -6.60 -6.55 -7.43
N GLU A 86 -6.23 -7.66 -6.79
CA GLU A 86 -7.00 -8.24 -5.69
C GLU A 86 -7.04 -7.34 -4.46
N VAL A 87 -5.90 -6.82 -4.02
CA VAL A 87 -5.80 -6.12 -2.74
C VAL A 87 -6.36 -4.70 -2.84
N LEU A 88 -6.11 -3.97 -3.94
CA LEU A 88 -6.63 -2.60 -4.14
C LEU A 88 -8.13 -2.58 -4.40
N ASN A 89 -8.67 -3.59 -5.09
CA ASN A 89 -10.10 -3.67 -5.35
C ASN A 89 -10.86 -4.43 -4.28
N ALA A 90 -10.18 -5.14 -3.37
CA ALA A 90 -10.82 -5.86 -2.31
C ALA A 90 -11.66 -4.94 -1.41
N SER A 91 -11.09 -3.87 -0.87
CA SER A 91 -11.65 -3.13 0.26
C SER A 91 -12.83 -2.22 -0.11
N ASP A 92 -14.06 -2.67 0.22
CA ASP A 92 -15.31 -1.87 0.16
C ASP A 92 -15.39 -0.72 1.20
N GLY A 93 -14.34 -0.52 2.00
CA GLY A 93 -14.28 0.44 3.10
C GLY A 93 -13.73 1.81 2.68
N ASP A 94 -13.82 2.79 3.59
CA ASP A 94 -13.37 4.17 3.35
C ASP A 94 -11.85 4.33 3.27
N MET A 95 -11.08 3.26 3.56
CA MET A 95 -9.61 3.27 3.59
C MET A 95 -8.98 2.14 2.78
N PRO A 96 -9.23 2.04 1.46
CA PRO A 96 -8.87 0.86 0.69
C PRO A 96 -7.37 0.62 0.61
N LYS A 97 -6.54 1.65 0.42
CA LYS A 97 -5.09 1.52 0.23
C LYS A 97 -4.38 1.21 1.55
N ASN A 98 -4.77 1.86 2.64
CA ASN A 98 -4.24 1.52 3.96
C ASN A 98 -4.66 0.10 4.42
N THR A 99 -5.89 -0.32 4.09
CA THR A 99 -6.34 -1.70 4.35
C THR A 99 -5.46 -2.69 3.61
N ALA A 100 -5.16 -2.38 2.34
CA ALA A 100 -4.32 -3.19 1.50
C ALA A 100 -2.90 -3.34 2.07
N SER A 101 -2.24 -2.24 2.47
CA SER A 101 -0.94 -2.28 3.14
C SER A 101 -0.95 -3.16 4.39
N ALA A 102 -1.96 -3.03 5.25
CA ALA A 102 -2.09 -3.84 6.46
C ALA A 102 -2.31 -5.34 6.15
N LEU A 103 -3.14 -5.67 5.16
CA LEU A 103 -3.39 -7.07 4.76
C LEU A 103 -2.12 -7.75 4.25
N LEU A 104 -1.33 -7.06 3.43
CA LEU A 104 -0.06 -7.58 2.92
C LEU A 104 0.91 -7.87 4.06
N GLN A 105 1.02 -6.96 5.02
CA GLN A 105 1.90 -7.13 6.17
C GLN A 105 1.46 -8.29 7.07
N ILE A 106 0.16 -8.42 7.37
CA ILE A 106 -0.39 -9.55 8.15
C ILE A 106 -0.09 -10.88 7.45
N MET A 107 -0.29 -10.95 6.13
CA MET A 107 -0.04 -12.19 5.38
C MET A 107 1.44 -12.55 5.35
N LYS A 108 2.34 -11.56 5.25
CA LYS A 108 3.78 -11.79 5.36
C LYS A 108 4.15 -12.45 6.70
N GLU A 109 3.59 -11.94 7.80
CA GLU A 109 3.79 -12.52 9.12
C GLU A 109 3.14 -13.90 9.29
N LEU A 110 2.00 -14.14 8.64
CA LEU A 110 1.31 -15.43 8.66
C LEU A 110 2.14 -16.53 7.99
N VAL A 111 2.78 -16.20 6.85
CA VAL A 111 3.72 -17.10 6.16
C VAL A 111 5.00 -17.28 6.97
N ARG A 112 5.55 -16.21 7.58
CA ARG A 112 6.75 -16.31 8.43
C ARG A 112 6.52 -17.14 9.70
N SER A 113 5.31 -17.16 10.24
CA SER A 113 4.94 -17.94 11.44
C SER A 113 4.60 -19.41 11.13
N GLN A 114 5.01 -19.94 9.98
CA GLN A 114 4.77 -21.33 9.61
C GLN A 114 5.38 -22.29 10.65
N GLY A 115 4.56 -23.22 11.15
CA GLY A 115 4.95 -24.13 12.23
C GLY A 115 4.27 -23.82 13.57
N ASP A 116 3.85 -22.57 13.81
CA ASP A 116 3.06 -22.19 15.01
C ASP A 116 1.57 -22.02 14.67
N TYR A 117 0.80 -23.09 14.90
CA TYR A 117 -0.64 -23.10 14.61
C TYR A 117 -1.42 -22.01 15.35
N ASN A 118 -1.08 -21.72 16.62
CA ASN A 118 -1.82 -20.77 17.43
C ASN A 118 -1.58 -19.34 16.93
N ARG A 119 -0.32 -19.02 16.63
CA ARG A 119 0.06 -17.72 16.07
C ARG A 119 -0.54 -17.51 14.69
N GLN A 120 -0.48 -18.51 13.82
CA GLN A 120 -1.09 -18.42 12.49
C GLN A 120 -2.61 -18.27 12.56
N LEU A 121 -3.29 -18.89 13.53
CA LEU A 121 -4.74 -18.74 13.71
C LEU A 121 -5.13 -17.33 14.14
N LEU A 122 -4.35 -16.71 15.03
CA LEU A 122 -4.52 -15.30 15.43
C LEU A 122 -4.35 -14.38 14.21
N LEU A 123 -3.30 -14.58 13.41
CA LEU A 123 -3.04 -13.80 12.20
C LEU A 123 -4.11 -14.02 11.13
N ALA A 124 -4.63 -15.24 10.96
CA ALA A 124 -5.73 -15.53 10.05
C ALA A 124 -7.01 -14.78 10.43
N HIS A 125 -7.31 -14.70 11.74
CA HIS A 125 -8.42 -13.90 12.25
C HIS A 125 -8.19 -12.41 11.98
N ASP A 126 -7.01 -11.88 12.33
CA ASP A 126 -6.65 -10.49 12.08
C ASP A 126 -6.75 -10.12 10.60
N PHE A 127 -6.31 -11.01 9.71
CA PHE A 127 -6.43 -10.85 8.27
C PHE A 127 -7.89 -10.73 7.83
N ARG A 128 -8.76 -11.66 8.24
CA ARG A 128 -10.18 -11.64 7.86
C ARG A 128 -10.89 -10.40 8.38
N VAL A 129 -10.62 -10.02 9.63
CA VAL A 129 -11.25 -8.86 10.26
C VAL A 129 -10.76 -7.56 9.62
N THR A 130 -9.47 -7.47 9.25
CA THR A 130 -8.90 -6.33 8.52
C THR A 130 -9.45 -6.22 7.11
N ALA A 131 -9.72 -7.35 6.44
CA ALA A 131 -10.32 -7.36 5.10
C ALA A 131 -11.71 -6.69 5.06
N THR A 132 -12.38 -6.49 6.20
CA THR A 132 -13.62 -5.70 6.25
C THR A 132 -13.42 -4.22 5.91
N GLY A 133 -12.19 -3.70 5.97
CA GLY A 133 -11.87 -2.31 5.66
C GLY A 133 -12.36 -1.29 6.70
N LYS A 134 -12.73 -1.73 7.90
CA LYS A 134 -13.18 -0.84 8.98
C LYS A 134 -12.02 0.06 9.44
N PRO A 135 -12.14 1.40 9.37
CA PRO A 135 -11.02 2.32 9.62
C PRO A 135 -10.31 2.14 10.97
N ARG A 136 -11.01 1.68 12.01
CA ARG A 136 -10.43 1.45 13.34
C ARG A 136 -9.55 0.22 13.41
N ILE A 137 -10.00 -0.85 12.75
CA ILE A 137 -9.30 -2.13 12.72
C ILE A 137 -8.03 -1.94 11.90
N VAL A 138 -8.17 -1.32 10.71
CA VAL A 138 -7.05 -1.01 9.83
C VAL A 138 -6.00 -0.18 10.57
N ARG A 139 -6.39 0.93 11.21
CA ARG A 139 -5.45 1.76 12.00
C ARG A 139 -4.77 0.99 13.12
N LYS A 140 -5.50 0.14 13.86
CA LYS A 140 -4.91 -0.69 14.90
C LYS A 140 -3.85 -1.63 14.34
N GLN A 141 -4.08 -2.22 13.17
CA GLN A 141 -3.08 -3.09 12.52
C GLN A 141 -1.91 -2.28 11.96
N LEU A 142 -2.14 -1.12 11.36
CA LEU A 142 -1.06 -0.23 10.93
C LEU A 142 -0.13 0.13 12.10
N GLN A 143 -0.71 0.53 13.23
CA GLN A 143 0.04 0.83 14.46
C GLN A 143 0.81 -0.40 14.97
N ARG A 144 0.19 -1.59 14.99
CA ARG A 144 0.84 -2.84 15.43
C ARG A 144 2.07 -3.20 14.59
N TYR A 145 2.07 -2.86 13.31
CA TYR A 145 3.19 -3.13 12.40
C TYR A 145 4.05 -1.89 12.12
N HIS A 146 3.96 -0.86 12.97
CA HIS A 146 4.70 0.39 12.84
C HIS A 146 4.55 1.10 11.48
N LEU A 147 3.44 0.87 10.78
CA LEU A 147 3.08 1.53 9.51
C LEU A 147 2.30 2.82 9.78
N LEU A 148 2.65 3.91 9.10
CA LEU A 148 1.91 5.18 9.20
C LEU A 148 0.66 5.16 8.31
N GLU A 149 -0.44 5.77 8.79
CA GLU A 149 -1.63 6.02 7.97
C GLU A 149 -1.30 6.99 6.83
N MET A 150 -1.43 6.54 5.59
CA MET A 150 -1.25 7.36 4.38
C MET A 150 -2.58 8.02 3.97
N PRO A 151 -2.58 9.16 3.25
CA PRO A 151 -3.82 9.70 2.68
C PRO A 151 -4.35 8.75 1.59
N GLU A 152 -5.67 8.51 1.55
CA GLU A 152 -6.28 7.62 0.54
C GLU A 152 -6.22 8.18 -0.89
N GLU A 153 -6.16 9.52 -1.02
CA GLU A 153 -5.82 10.20 -2.26
C GLU A 153 -4.44 9.75 -2.79
N TRP A 154 -3.58 9.25 -1.91
CA TRP A 154 -2.22 8.77 -2.17
C TRP A 154 -1.37 9.85 -2.84
N ASN A 155 -1.46 11.06 -2.30
CA ASN A 155 -0.79 12.26 -2.78
C ASN A 155 0.39 12.71 -1.90
N GLN A 156 0.69 11.98 -0.82
CA GLN A 156 1.77 12.30 0.12
C GLN A 156 3.14 12.39 -0.54
N LEU A 157 4.04 13.19 0.04
CA LEU A 157 5.45 13.22 -0.34
C LEU A 157 6.22 12.19 0.47
N ALA A 158 6.15 10.94 0.02
CA ALA A 158 6.92 9.84 0.55
C ALA A 158 7.90 9.30 -0.51
N PHE A 159 9.18 9.24 -0.18
CA PHE A 159 10.23 8.93 -1.14
C PHE A 159 11.43 8.24 -0.48
N ASP A 160 12.27 7.64 -1.33
CA ASP A 160 13.63 7.25 -0.99
C ASP A 160 14.51 7.48 -2.22
N ASP A 161 15.53 8.34 -2.08
CA ASP A 161 16.40 8.71 -3.19
C ASP A 161 17.66 7.83 -3.33
N HIS A 162 17.88 6.84 -2.45
CA HIS A 162 19.00 5.90 -2.56
C HIS A 162 18.67 4.55 -1.89
N VAL A 163 18.43 3.52 -2.71
CA VAL A 163 18.14 2.15 -2.27
C VAL A 163 18.83 1.13 -3.18
N HIS A 164 19.11 -0.05 -2.63
CA HIS A 164 19.72 -1.17 -3.34
C HIS A 164 18.78 -2.40 -3.42
N ASP A 165 18.82 -3.09 -4.55
CA ASP A 165 18.20 -4.40 -4.78
C ASP A 165 19.24 -5.53 -4.72
N VAL A 166 18.78 -6.77 -4.93
CA VAL A 166 19.63 -7.98 -4.95
C VAL A 166 20.73 -7.96 -6.01
N ASN A 167 20.60 -7.14 -7.05
CA ASN A 167 21.61 -7.04 -8.10
C ASN A 167 22.82 -6.19 -7.66
N THR A 168 22.68 -5.44 -6.55
CA THR A 168 23.77 -4.72 -5.89
C THR A 168 23.98 -5.27 -4.48
N LYS A 169 23.78 -4.47 -3.42
CA LYS A 169 23.99 -4.85 -2.00
C LYS A 169 22.72 -5.20 -1.24
N GLY A 170 21.56 -5.06 -1.89
CA GLY A 170 20.26 -5.33 -1.28
C GLY A 170 20.00 -6.83 -1.13
N ARG A 171 19.06 -7.20 -0.25
CA ARG A 171 18.64 -8.60 -0.07
C ARG A 171 17.41 -9.02 -0.91
N LYS A 172 16.72 -8.06 -1.53
CA LYS A 172 15.39 -8.25 -2.13
C LYS A 172 15.45 -8.12 -3.64
N SER A 173 14.73 -8.99 -4.35
CA SER A 173 14.49 -8.82 -5.79
C SER A 173 13.77 -7.49 -6.06
N ALA A 174 13.86 -7.00 -7.29
CA ALA A 174 13.22 -5.76 -7.71
C ALA A 174 11.71 -5.77 -7.41
N THR A 175 11.00 -6.85 -7.76
CA THR A 175 9.57 -7.02 -7.47
C THR A 175 9.27 -6.96 -5.96
N HIS A 176 10.05 -7.63 -5.12
CA HIS A 176 9.88 -7.60 -3.66
C HIS A 176 10.16 -6.20 -3.10
N LEU A 177 11.22 -5.54 -3.56
CA LEU A 177 11.56 -4.18 -3.13
C LEU A 177 10.42 -3.20 -3.38
N ILE A 178 9.80 -3.28 -4.56
CA ILE A 178 8.67 -2.42 -4.94
C ILE A 178 7.42 -2.70 -4.09
N MET A 179 7.11 -3.98 -3.85
CA MET A 179 6.00 -4.34 -2.95
C MET A 179 6.22 -3.75 -1.55
N ASP A 180 7.42 -3.91 -0.99
CA ASP A 180 7.74 -3.40 0.35
C ASP A 180 7.76 -1.87 0.43
N ALA A 181 8.17 -1.19 -0.66
CA ALA A 181 8.09 0.26 -0.79
C ALA A 181 6.63 0.73 -0.78
N TRP A 182 5.77 0.03 -1.53
CA TRP A 182 4.35 0.33 -1.62
C TRP A 182 3.63 0.13 -0.29
N ILE A 183 3.91 -0.96 0.44
CA ILE A 183 3.34 -1.24 1.77
C ILE A 183 3.59 -0.07 2.73
N LYS A 184 4.80 0.50 2.70
CA LYS A 184 5.19 1.66 3.52
C LYS A 184 4.61 2.99 3.04
N GLY A 185 3.97 3.03 1.87
CA GLY A 185 3.40 4.25 1.30
C GLY A 185 4.38 5.09 0.49
N ILE A 186 5.54 4.55 0.10
CA ILE A 186 6.53 5.26 -0.72
C ILE A 186 5.97 5.47 -2.13
N ARG A 187 6.05 6.71 -2.64
CA ARG A 187 5.57 7.07 -3.98
C ARG A 187 6.68 7.28 -5.00
N ARG A 188 7.88 7.63 -4.54
CA ARG A 188 9.05 7.80 -5.40
C ARG A 188 10.22 7.01 -4.87
N LEU A 189 10.79 6.16 -5.70
CA LEU A 189 11.92 5.33 -5.33
C LEU A 189 13.03 5.52 -6.37
N ARG A 190 14.27 5.60 -5.89
CA ARG A 190 15.45 5.51 -6.73
C ARG A 190 16.28 4.31 -6.31
N VAL A 191 16.51 3.42 -7.27
CA VAL A 191 17.42 2.28 -7.08
C VAL A 191 18.75 2.62 -7.75
N VAL A 192 19.84 2.47 -7.00
CA VAL A 192 21.19 2.81 -7.44
C VAL A 192 21.97 1.52 -7.71
N TYR A 193 22.48 1.40 -8.94
CA TYR A 193 23.30 0.30 -9.41
C TYR A 193 24.77 0.71 -9.49
N TYR A 194 25.69 -0.18 -9.13
CA TYR A 194 27.13 0.12 -9.24
C TYR A 194 27.65 -0.21 -10.64
N ASN A 195 28.29 0.77 -11.27
CA ASN A 195 29.03 0.68 -12.54
C ASN A 195 28.21 0.32 -13.81
N TYR A 196 27.25 -0.60 -13.73
CA TYR A 196 26.44 -1.04 -14.87
C TYR A 196 25.07 -1.60 -14.44
N ILE A 197 24.16 -1.71 -15.41
CA ILE A 197 22.86 -2.37 -15.26
C ILE A 197 22.56 -3.23 -16.49
N GLN A 198 21.96 -4.39 -16.28
CA GLN A 198 21.49 -5.25 -17.37
C GLN A 198 20.02 -4.97 -17.70
N ALA A 199 19.67 -5.04 -18.98
CA ALA A 199 18.32 -4.76 -19.45
C ALA A 199 17.21 -5.58 -18.75
N PRO A 200 17.36 -6.90 -18.46
CA PRO A 200 16.32 -7.67 -17.77
C PRO A 200 16.00 -7.13 -16.38
N PHE A 201 17.01 -6.72 -15.61
CA PHE A 201 16.84 -6.18 -14.26
C PHE A 201 16.19 -4.79 -14.28
N ALA A 202 16.60 -3.95 -15.23
CA ALA A 202 15.95 -2.66 -15.46
C ALA A 202 14.47 -2.84 -15.83
N ALA A 203 14.16 -3.78 -16.72
CA ALA A 203 12.80 -4.09 -17.13
C ALA A 203 11.95 -4.53 -15.95
N GLU A 204 12.42 -5.49 -15.14
CA GLU A 204 11.68 -5.97 -13.96
C GLU A 204 11.37 -4.83 -12.99
N LEU A 205 12.37 -3.98 -12.69
CA LEU A 205 12.21 -2.90 -11.74
C LEU A 205 11.22 -1.83 -12.23
N LEU A 206 11.33 -1.42 -13.49
CA LEU A 206 10.46 -0.40 -14.08
C LEU A 206 9.02 -0.91 -14.23
N GLU A 207 8.84 -2.15 -14.71
CA GLU A 207 7.51 -2.76 -14.81
C GLU A 207 6.87 -2.97 -13.44
N ALA A 208 7.61 -3.49 -12.45
CA ALA A 208 7.10 -3.64 -11.09
C ALA A 208 6.64 -2.30 -10.51
N ALA A 209 7.43 -1.24 -10.73
CA ALA A 209 7.09 0.10 -10.26
C ALA A 209 5.84 0.66 -10.95
N GLU A 210 5.71 0.47 -12.26
CA GLU A 210 4.53 0.85 -13.04
C GLU A 210 3.29 0.11 -12.55
N ILE A 211 3.41 -1.20 -12.30
CA ILE A 211 2.35 -2.00 -11.69
C ILE A 211 1.96 -1.38 -10.35
N MET A 212 2.87 -1.07 -9.43
CA MET A 212 2.48 -0.54 -8.11
C MET A 212 2.18 0.96 -8.09
N GLY A 213 2.29 1.66 -9.23
CA GLY A 213 2.10 3.11 -9.31
C GLY A 213 3.16 3.92 -8.56
N ILE A 214 4.39 3.39 -8.47
CA ILE A 214 5.53 4.06 -7.85
C ILE A 214 6.35 4.74 -8.95
N THR A 215 6.70 6.01 -8.75
CA THR A 215 7.64 6.71 -9.64
C THR A 215 9.05 6.19 -9.42
N MET A 216 9.53 5.35 -10.34
CA MET A 216 10.86 4.77 -10.28
C MET A 216 11.90 5.60 -11.05
N ARG A 217 13.12 5.65 -10.53
CA ARG A 217 14.31 6.15 -11.23
C ARG A 217 15.48 5.19 -11.01
N ILE A 218 16.21 4.89 -12.09
CA ILE A 218 17.43 4.09 -12.03
C ILE A 218 18.61 5.05 -12.02
N GLY A 219 19.47 4.94 -11.01
CA GLY A 219 20.76 5.61 -10.95
C GLY A 219 21.90 4.61 -11.16
N ILE A 220 22.96 5.04 -11.83
CA ILE A 220 24.21 4.27 -11.94
C ILE A 220 25.31 5.07 -11.24
N GLU A 221 25.93 4.45 -10.25
CA GLU A 221 27.02 5.04 -9.48
C GLU A 221 28.36 4.67 -10.09
N TYR A 222 29.16 5.70 -10.36
CA TYR A 222 30.50 5.61 -10.92
C TYR A 222 31.50 6.25 -9.96
N ALA A 223 32.67 5.62 -9.85
CA ALA A 223 33.82 6.17 -9.16
C ALA A 223 34.68 7.00 -10.12
N ALA A 224 35.15 8.17 -9.68
CA ALA A 224 36.07 9.03 -10.42
C ALA A 224 37.29 9.42 -9.56
N ARG A 225 38.45 9.59 -10.18
CA ARG A 225 39.71 9.93 -9.50
C ARG A 225 39.76 11.41 -9.12
N PHE A 226 39.86 11.71 -7.83
CA PHE A 226 39.97 13.09 -7.33
C PHE A 226 40.94 13.15 -6.14
N ARG A 227 42.01 13.94 -6.26
CA ARG A 227 43.02 14.18 -5.19
C ARG A 227 43.49 12.90 -4.47
N GLY A 228 43.85 11.86 -5.22
CA GLY A 228 44.39 10.60 -4.68
C GLY A 228 43.37 9.61 -4.13
N ARG A 229 42.06 9.91 -4.23
CA ARG A 229 40.96 9.03 -3.82
C ARG A 229 39.87 8.92 -4.89
N TYR A 230 38.93 8.00 -4.68
CA TYR A 230 37.73 7.90 -5.51
C TYR A 230 36.56 8.69 -4.92
N VAL A 231 35.91 9.51 -5.74
CA VAL A 231 34.63 10.16 -5.42
C VAL A 231 33.50 9.48 -6.18
N GLN A 232 32.32 9.37 -5.56
CA GLN A 232 31.18 8.68 -6.16
C GLN A 232 30.20 9.66 -6.79
N LEU A 233 29.84 9.41 -8.05
CA LEU A 233 28.90 10.20 -8.84
C LEU A 233 27.76 9.30 -9.31
N ILE A 234 26.53 9.67 -8.97
CA ILE A 234 25.33 8.93 -9.39
C ILE A 234 24.72 9.62 -10.61
N TRP A 235 24.76 8.94 -11.74
CA TRP A 235 24.14 9.36 -12.99
C TRP A 235 22.72 8.78 -13.13
N VAL A 236 21.74 9.66 -13.31
CA VAL A 236 20.33 9.29 -13.50
C VAL A 236 19.85 9.79 -14.86
N PRO A 237 19.84 8.95 -15.91
CA PRO A 237 19.29 9.32 -17.20
C PRO A 237 17.78 9.57 -17.13
N ARG A 238 17.26 10.47 -17.97
CA ARG A 238 15.85 10.91 -17.97
C ARG A 238 15.30 11.13 -19.38
N GLY A 239 14.01 11.47 -19.41
CA GLY A 239 13.28 11.84 -20.63
C GLY A 239 12.78 10.63 -21.41
N PHE A 240 12.50 9.53 -20.70
CA PHE A 240 11.87 8.34 -21.28
C PHE A 240 10.35 8.45 -21.12
N ILE A 241 9.62 8.09 -22.17
CA ILE A 241 8.15 8.10 -22.20
C ILE A 241 7.62 6.89 -21.43
N ASP A 242 8.24 5.74 -21.65
CA ASP A 242 7.87 4.45 -21.08
C ASP A 242 9.12 3.58 -20.77
N THR A 243 8.87 2.37 -20.27
CA THR A 243 9.91 1.39 -19.95
C THR A 243 10.67 0.95 -21.21
N GLN A 244 10.00 0.78 -22.35
CA GLN A 244 10.64 0.34 -23.58
C GLN A 244 11.65 1.35 -24.12
N ALA A 245 11.34 2.65 -24.08
CA ALA A 245 12.28 3.69 -24.47
C ALA A 245 13.57 3.67 -23.63
N PHE A 246 13.48 3.31 -22.34
CA PHE A 246 14.67 3.15 -21.49
C PHE A 246 15.48 1.90 -21.89
N LEU A 247 14.83 0.79 -22.21
CA LEU A 247 15.51 -0.44 -22.63
C LEU A 247 16.20 -0.25 -23.99
N CYS A 248 15.56 0.43 -24.94
CA CYS A 248 16.19 0.82 -26.21
C CYS A 248 17.44 1.69 -25.98
N PHE A 249 17.39 2.62 -25.03
CA PHE A 249 18.55 3.43 -24.68
C PHE A 249 19.72 2.58 -24.15
N LEU A 250 19.47 1.55 -23.34
CA LEU A 250 20.51 0.64 -22.86
C LEU A 250 21.13 -0.19 -24.00
N THR A 251 20.43 -0.39 -25.12
CA THR A 251 20.95 -1.13 -26.27
C THR A 251 21.69 -0.25 -27.27
N GLU A 252 21.67 1.07 -27.15
CA GLU A 252 22.46 1.97 -28.00
C GLU A 252 23.96 1.65 -27.88
N ALA A 253 24.67 1.61 -29.02
CA ALA A 253 26.09 1.20 -29.07
C ALA A 253 27.00 1.93 -28.06
N PRO A 254 26.99 3.28 -27.94
CA PRO A 254 27.85 3.98 -26.99
C PRO A 254 27.47 3.72 -25.52
N VAL A 255 26.18 3.49 -25.23
CA VAL A 255 25.70 3.16 -23.88
C VAL A 255 26.10 1.73 -23.51
N ARG A 256 25.94 0.79 -24.44
CA ARG A 256 26.35 -0.61 -24.26
C ARG A 256 27.84 -0.74 -23.99
N ALA A 257 28.67 0.03 -24.71
CA ALA A 257 30.10 0.08 -24.46
C ALA A 257 30.42 0.57 -23.04
N LEU A 258 29.76 1.63 -22.57
CA LEU A 258 29.90 2.10 -21.19
C LEU A 258 29.47 1.04 -20.16
N MET A 259 28.37 0.32 -20.40
CA MET A 259 27.92 -0.77 -19.51
C MET A 259 28.93 -1.92 -19.46
N GLU A 260 29.57 -2.24 -20.58
CA GLU A 260 30.61 -3.28 -20.66
C GLU A 260 31.88 -2.86 -19.89
N GLU A 261 32.32 -1.62 -20.02
CA GLU A 261 33.42 -1.07 -19.20
C GLU A 261 33.06 -1.08 -17.70
N GLY A 262 31.81 -0.78 -17.36
CA GLY A 262 31.31 -0.89 -16.00
C GLY A 262 31.33 -2.33 -15.47
N ARG A 263 31.06 -3.32 -16.33
CA ARG A 263 31.16 -4.75 -16.00
C ARG A 263 32.60 -5.16 -15.69
N GLN A 264 33.58 -4.68 -16.48
CA GLN A 264 35.00 -4.91 -16.22
C GLN A 264 35.45 -4.36 -14.86
N ILE A 265 34.92 -3.21 -14.43
CA ILE A 265 35.17 -2.69 -13.07
C ILE A 265 34.61 -3.64 -12.01
N SER A 266 33.41 -4.17 -12.22
CA SER A 266 32.81 -5.12 -11.27
C SER A 266 33.62 -6.41 -11.17
N GLU A 267 34.16 -6.92 -12.28
CA GLU A 267 35.05 -8.09 -12.32
C GLU A 267 36.38 -7.81 -11.61
N TYR A 268 36.96 -6.63 -11.84
CA TYR A 268 38.16 -6.17 -11.15
C TYR A 268 37.94 -6.08 -9.61
N ARG A 269 36.84 -5.50 -9.16
CA ARG A 269 36.48 -5.44 -7.73
C ARG A 269 36.18 -6.82 -7.15
N GLN A 270 35.59 -7.73 -7.94
CA GLN A 270 35.39 -9.11 -7.51
C GLN A 270 36.70 -9.80 -7.15
N GLN A 271 37.74 -9.62 -7.98
CA GLN A 271 39.07 -10.19 -7.71
C GLN A 271 39.66 -9.64 -6.40
N GLN A 272 39.51 -8.34 -6.12
CA GLN A 272 39.95 -7.75 -4.85
C GLN A 272 39.22 -8.35 -3.65
N VAL A 273 37.90 -8.58 -3.74
CA VAL A 273 37.13 -9.23 -2.65
C VAL A 273 37.60 -10.68 -2.44
N LEU A 274 37.94 -11.40 -3.50
CA LEU A 274 38.48 -12.76 -3.39
C LEU A 274 39.87 -12.79 -2.74
N GLN A 275 40.71 -11.77 -2.96
CA GLN A 275 41.97 -11.63 -2.24
C GLN A 275 41.76 -11.38 -0.74
N VAL A 276 40.75 -10.58 -0.36
CA VAL A 276 40.37 -10.39 1.04
C VAL A 276 39.87 -11.70 1.66
N LEU A 277 39.12 -12.51 0.90
CA LEU A 277 38.69 -13.82 1.35
C LEU A 277 39.87 -14.77 1.58
N ASP A 278 40.88 -14.77 0.71
CA ASP A 278 42.11 -15.55 0.91
C ASP A 278 42.84 -15.10 2.18
N ALA A 279 43.03 -13.79 2.36
CA ALA A 279 43.64 -13.23 3.57
C ALA A 279 42.84 -13.61 4.84
N PHE A 280 41.51 -13.60 4.78
CA PHE A 280 40.64 -14.05 5.87
C PHE A 280 40.89 -15.51 6.23
N ASN A 281 40.88 -16.42 5.24
CA ASN A 281 41.11 -17.85 5.46
C ASN A 281 42.49 -18.14 6.06
N ARG A 282 43.52 -17.37 5.68
CA ARG A 282 44.88 -17.56 6.19
C ARG A 282 45.10 -17.00 7.60
N ARG A 283 44.58 -15.80 7.88
CA ARG A 283 44.93 -15.03 9.09
C ARG A 283 43.84 -15.02 10.15
N HIS A 284 42.60 -14.76 9.75
CA HIS A 284 41.51 -14.47 10.68
C HIS A 284 40.74 -15.74 11.06
N LEU A 285 40.60 -16.70 10.14
CA LEU A 285 39.93 -17.98 10.39
C LEU A 285 40.57 -18.78 11.55
N PRO A 286 41.90 -18.95 11.65
CA PRO A 286 42.51 -19.65 12.79
C PRO A 286 42.22 -18.96 14.13
N VAL A 287 42.27 -17.63 14.15
CA VAL A 287 42.02 -16.80 15.34
C VAL A 287 40.57 -16.94 15.80
N ILE A 288 39.61 -16.95 14.87
CA ILE A 288 38.18 -17.17 15.18
C ILE A 288 37.97 -18.57 15.75
N ASN A 289 38.57 -19.60 15.14
CA ASN A 289 38.48 -20.99 15.63
C ASN A 289 39.05 -21.12 17.06
N GLU A 290 40.18 -20.48 17.35
CA GLU A 290 40.78 -20.47 18.68
C GLU A 290 39.93 -19.70 19.70
N THR A 291 39.47 -18.49 19.35
CA THR A 291 38.72 -17.60 20.26
C THR A 291 37.39 -18.21 20.69
N TYR A 292 36.64 -18.81 19.76
CA TYR A 292 35.31 -19.35 20.03
C TYR A 292 35.32 -20.87 20.27
N GLY A 293 36.47 -21.53 20.14
CA GLY A 293 36.60 -22.98 20.31
C GLY A 293 35.76 -23.78 19.31
N ILE A 294 35.72 -23.32 18.06
CA ILE A 294 34.98 -23.93 16.95
C ILE A 294 35.92 -24.43 15.84
N LEU A 295 35.38 -25.21 14.90
CA LEU A 295 36.14 -25.79 13.78
C LEU A 295 35.54 -25.38 12.43
N LEU A 296 35.52 -24.07 12.18
CA LEU A 296 35.08 -23.54 10.89
C LEU A 296 36.09 -23.92 9.80
N LYS A 297 35.60 -24.50 8.70
CA LYS A 297 36.42 -24.86 7.53
C LYS A 297 36.76 -23.61 6.70
N PRO A 298 37.87 -23.65 5.91
CA PRO A 298 38.17 -22.59 4.96
C PRO A 298 37.00 -22.31 4.03
N ILE A 299 36.69 -21.02 3.87
CA ILE A 299 35.55 -20.57 3.08
C ILE A 299 35.89 -20.73 1.59
N ASP A 300 35.08 -21.51 0.87
CA ASP A 300 35.27 -21.76 -0.56
C ASP A 300 34.87 -20.53 -1.41
N PRO A 301 35.77 -20.01 -2.26
CA PRO A 301 35.46 -18.94 -3.21
C PRO A 301 34.29 -19.26 -4.14
N SER A 302 34.13 -20.51 -4.59
CA SER A 302 33.08 -20.88 -5.55
C SER A 302 31.70 -20.89 -4.91
N ALA A 303 31.61 -21.39 -3.67
CA ALA A 303 30.42 -21.30 -2.84
C ALA A 303 30.04 -19.83 -2.56
N PHE A 304 31.02 -18.97 -2.27
CA PHE A 304 30.78 -17.53 -2.08
C PHE A 304 30.22 -16.86 -3.35
N LEU A 305 30.83 -17.10 -4.52
CA LEU A 305 30.33 -16.54 -5.77
C LEU A 305 28.92 -17.03 -6.12
N THR A 306 28.57 -18.27 -5.74
CA THR A 306 27.23 -18.82 -5.93
C THR A 306 26.22 -18.15 -5.00
N PHE A 307 26.60 -17.89 -3.75
CA PHE A 307 25.77 -17.18 -2.77
C PHE A 307 25.42 -15.75 -3.20
N VAL A 308 26.34 -15.06 -3.89
CA VAL A 308 26.13 -13.66 -4.30
C VAL A 308 25.18 -13.53 -5.51
N LYS A 309 25.10 -14.53 -6.40
CA LYS A 309 24.31 -14.44 -7.64
C LYS A 309 22.81 -14.19 -7.34
N PRO A 310 22.13 -13.29 -8.09
CA PRO A 310 22.58 -12.55 -9.28
C PRO A 310 23.35 -11.23 -9.00
N GLY A 311 23.63 -10.90 -7.74
CA GLY A 311 24.24 -9.64 -7.31
C GLY A 311 25.72 -9.45 -7.62
N GLN A 312 26.23 -8.28 -7.25
CA GLN A 312 27.66 -7.94 -7.36
C GLN A 312 28.40 -8.26 -6.06
N THR A 313 29.61 -8.80 -6.18
CA THR A 313 30.45 -9.11 -5.03
C THR A 313 30.84 -7.84 -4.27
N SER A 314 30.79 -7.93 -2.94
CA SER A 314 31.17 -6.83 -2.06
C SER A 314 31.67 -7.38 -0.72
N LEU A 315 32.44 -6.60 0.02
CA LEU A 315 32.88 -6.97 1.37
C LEU A 315 31.70 -7.23 2.31
N LEU A 316 30.58 -6.55 2.11
CA LEU A 316 29.35 -6.78 2.86
C LEU A 316 28.76 -8.17 2.58
N HIS A 317 28.77 -8.62 1.32
CA HIS A 317 28.34 -9.99 0.99
C HIS A 317 29.28 -11.03 1.57
N LEU A 318 30.59 -10.75 1.56
CA LEU A 318 31.58 -11.64 2.14
C LEU A 318 31.36 -11.80 3.65
N ALA A 319 31.15 -10.70 4.37
CA ALA A 319 30.87 -10.71 5.81
C ALA A 319 29.60 -11.53 6.13
N LYS A 320 28.52 -11.34 5.36
CA LYS A 320 27.28 -12.11 5.50
C LYS A 320 27.46 -13.59 5.22
N PHE A 321 28.22 -13.93 4.18
CA PHE A 321 28.47 -15.31 3.84
C PHE A 321 29.28 -16.01 4.94
N ILE A 322 30.32 -15.35 5.46
CA ILE A 322 31.10 -15.83 6.60
C ILE A 322 30.20 -16.02 7.82
N HIS A 323 29.37 -15.03 8.17
CA HIS A 323 28.42 -15.13 9.28
C HIS A 323 27.46 -16.32 9.12
N THR A 324 26.94 -16.55 7.92
CA THR A 324 26.03 -17.67 7.61
C THR A 324 26.72 -19.03 7.76
N GLN A 325 28.01 -19.13 7.42
CA GLN A 325 28.79 -20.36 7.62
C GLN A 325 29.20 -20.56 9.07
N LEU A 326 29.38 -19.47 9.82
CA LEU A 326 29.80 -19.48 11.22
C LEU A 326 28.67 -19.87 12.17
N LEU A 327 27.43 -19.44 11.90
CA LEU A 327 26.29 -19.58 12.81
C LEU A 327 26.01 -21.03 13.25
N PRO A 328 26.00 -22.06 12.37
CA PRO A 328 25.77 -23.45 12.80
C PRO A 328 26.84 -23.99 13.75
N ASP A 329 28.10 -23.58 13.58
CA ASP A 329 29.20 -24.00 14.46
C ASP A 329 29.11 -23.30 15.82
N LEU A 330 28.66 -22.04 15.86
CA LEU A 330 28.35 -21.33 17.11
C LEU A 330 27.17 -21.99 17.84
N GLU A 331 26.08 -22.31 17.14
CA GLU A 331 24.92 -23.01 17.71
C GLU A 331 25.33 -24.35 18.34
N LYS A 332 26.16 -25.13 17.63
CA LYS A 332 26.71 -26.39 18.15
C LYS A 332 27.56 -26.15 19.41
N LYS A 333 28.40 -25.11 19.41
CA LYS A 333 29.22 -24.78 20.57
C LYS A 333 28.39 -24.37 21.77
N VAL A 334 27.35 -23.57 21.59
CA VAL A 334 26.44 -23.18 22.67
C VAL A 334 25.66 -24.39 23.20
N ALA A 335 25.31 -25.36 22.35
CA ALA A 335 24.71 -26.61 22.80
C ALA A 335 25.68 -27.43 23.69
N GLU A 336 26.96 -27.53 23.32
CA GLU A 336 28.00 -28.18 24.15
C GLU A 336 28.17 -27.47 25.50
N LEU A 337 28.17 -26.13 25.51
CA LEU A 337 28.27 -25.34 26.75
C LEU A 337 27.02 -25.50 27.62
N ARG A 338 25.84 -25.63 27.01
CA ARG A 338 24.58 -25.89 27.73
C ARG A 338 24.60 -27.25 28.41
N ASP A 339 25.11 -28.29 27.76
CA ASP A 339 25.24 -29.63 28.36
C ASP A 339 26.24 -29.65 29.54
N GLN A 340 27.20 -28.72 29.55
CA GLN A 340 28.21 -28.59 30.60
C GLN A 340 27.75 -27.69 31.77
N CYS A 341 26.73 -26.86 31.57
CA CYS A 341 26.22 -25.90 32.57
C CYS A 341 25.79 -26.55 33.89
N ASP A 342 25.25 -27.78 33.85
CA ASP A 342 24.79 -28.52 35.04
C ASP A 342 25.96 -28.98 35.95
N SER A 343 27.18 -29.04 35.41
CA SER A 343 28.40 -29.47 36.10
C SER A 343 29.42 -28.36 36.33
N ALA A 344 29.16 -27.14 35.84
CA ALA A 344 30.10 -26.04 35.83
C ALA A 344 30.16 -25.29 37.17
N SER A 345 31.36 -24.87 37.57
CA SER A 345 31.58 -23.99 38.71
C SER A 345 31.02 -22.58 38.46
N PRO A 346 30.75 -21.77 39.51
CA PRO A 346 30.25 -20.40 39.34
C PRO A 346 31.16 -19.49 38.49
N GLN A 347 32.48 -19.76 38.47
CA GLN A 347 33.43 -19.01 37.65
C GLN A 347 33.36 -19.42 36.17
N GLU A 348 33.17 -20.71 35.89
CA GLU A 348 33.00 -21.23 34.52
C GLU A 348 31.67 -20.76 33.92
N GLN A 349 30.61 -20.64 34.73
CA GLN A 349 29.33 -20.10 34.28
C GLN A 349 29.44 -18.65 33.78
N ILE A 350 30.12 -17.77 34.53
CA ILE A 350 30.35 -16.37 34.11
C ILE A 350 31.15 -16.30 32.81
N LEU A 351 32.15 -17.18 32.66
CA LEU A 351 33.01 -17.22 31.47
C LEU A 351 32.23 -17.71 30.24
N ASN A 352 31.39 -18.73 30.43
CA ASN A 352 30.48 -19.24 29.39
C ASN A 352 29.42 -18.20 29.01
N ASP A 353 28.83 -17.49 29.97
CA ASP A 353 27.87 -16.40 29.73
C ASP A 353 28.53 -15.27 28.92
N THR A 354 29.76 -14.90 29.27
CA THR A 354 30.52 -13.86 28.55
C THR A 354 30.83 -14.30 27.11
N LEU A 355 31.27 -15.54 26.93
CA LEU A 355 31.55 -16.11 25.61
C LEU A 355 30.29 -16.14 24.73
N VAL A 356 29.14 -16.55 25.27
CA VAL A 356 27.86 -16.57 24.54
C VAL A 356 27.36 -15.15 24.24
N ALA A 357 27.58 -14.19 25.14
CA ALA A 357 27.31 -12.78 24.86
C ALA A 357 28.18 -12.25 23.70
N GLU A 358 29.46 -12.60 23.65
CA GLU A 358 30.33 -12.24 22.53
C GLU A 358 29.90 -12.92 21.22
N MET A 359 29.52 -14.20 21.27
CA MET A 359 28.97 -14.91 20.11
C MET A 359 27.67 -14.27 19.61
N ASN A 360 26.81 -13.78 20.50
CA ASN A 360 25.59 -13.07 20.13
C ASN A 360 25.84 -11.71 19.48
N CYS A 361 26.87 -11.00 19.92
CA CYS A 361 27.29 -9.73 19.35
C CYS A 361 28.03 -9.86 18.01
N LEU A 362 28.44 -11.07 17.62
CA LEU A 362 29.15 -11.33 16.37
C LEU A 362 28.18 -11.38 15.18
N ASP A 363 27.73 -10.21 14.76
CA ASP A 363 26.96 -10.00 13.53
C ASP A 363 27.87 -9.76 12.31
N PHE A 364 27.28 -9.72 11.11
CA PHE A 364 28.04 -9.50 9.87
C PHE A 364 28.68 -8.09 9.80
N GLU A 365 28.15 -7.07 10.49
CA GLU A 365 28.77 -5.73 10.54
C GLU A 365 30.05 -5.77 11.38
N THR A 366 30.00 -6.47 12.51
CA THR A 366 31.15 -6.72 13.38
C THR A 366 32.22 -7.53 12.65
N ILE A 367 31.84 -8.53 11.84
CA ILE A 367 32.80 -9.27 10.98
C ILE A 367 33.46 -8.34 9.97
N LEU A 368 32.68 -7.47 9.31
CA LEU A 368 33.18 -6.50 8.34
C LEU A 368 34.22 -5.55 8.98
N GLU A 369 33.92 -5.01 10.17
CA GLU A 369 34.80 -4.07 10.88
C GLU A 369 36.04 -4.74 11.47
N ARG A 370 35.87 -5.88 12.17
CA ARG A 370 36.95 -6.55 12.90
C ARG A 370 37.92 -7.32 11.99
N PHE A 371 37.46 -7.89 10.89
CA PHE A 371 38.28 -8.81 10.09
C PHE A 371 38.47 -8.38 8.64
N LEU A 372 37.46 -7.78 8.00
CA LEU A 372 37.49 -7.52 6.55
C LEU A 372 37.87 -6.09 6.15
N SER A 373 38.00 -5.18 7.12
CA SER A 373 38.35 -3.78 6.85
C SER A 373 39.78 -3.65 6.31
N PRO A 374 40.07 -2.66 5.44
CA PRO A 374 41.43 -2.45 4.90
C PRO A 374 42.49 -2.28 6.00
N ALA A 375 42.14 -1.58 7.10
CA ALA A 375 43.02 -1.40 8.25
C ALA A 375 43.45 -2.71 8.93
N ARG A 376 42.65 -3.77 8.81
CA ARG A 376 42.94 -5.11 9.36
C ARG A 376 43.71 -6.01 8.39
N ASN A 377 43.80 -5.61 7.13
CA ASN A 377 44.48 -6.33 6.06
C ASN A 377 45.45 -5.40 5.30
N PRO A 378 46.50 -4.87 5.97
CA PRO A 378 47.38 -3.86 5.38
C PRO A 378 48.25 -4.38 4.22
N GLU A 379 48.33 -5.71 4.05
CA GLU A 379 49.01 -6.35 2.91
C GLU A 379 48.23 -6.22 1.59
N LEU A 380 46.93 -5.90 1.67
CA LEU A 380 46.08 -5.72 0.50
C LEU A 380 45.88 -4.22 0.21
N PRO A 381 45.85 -3.81 -1.06
CA PRO A 381 45.61 -2.43 -1.42
C PRO A 381 44.17 -2.03 -1.09
N ASP A 382 43.99 -0.84 -0.50
CA ASP A 382 42.66 -0.35 -0.15
C ASP A 382 41.84 -0.08 -1.43
N PRO A 383 40.66 -0.72 -1.61
CA PRO A 383 39.79 -0.51 -2.76
C PRO A 383 39.28 0.94 -2.93
N GLN A 384 39.33 1.76 -1.87
CA GLN A 384 38.91 3.16 -1.91
C GLN A 384 40.02 4.12 -2.32
N THR A 385 41.27 3.66 -2.34
CA THR A 385 42.42 4.42 -2.77
C THR A 385 42.68 4.25 -4.26
N VAL A 386 43.23 5.28 -4.90
CA VAL A 386 43.53 5.23 -6.32
C VAL A 386 44.73 4.32 -6.55
N GLN A 387 44.60 3.46 -7.56
CA GLN A 387 45.66 2.54 -7.98
C GLN A 387 46.09 2.90 -9.40
N ASP A 388 47.40 2.84 -9.67
CA ASP A 388 48.01 3.18 -10.96
C ASP A 388 48.51 1.93 -11.72
N GLY A 389 48.07 0.74 -11.31
CA GLY A 389 48.47 -0.53 -11.92
C GLY A 389 47.94 -0.71 -13.36
N PRO A 390 48.62 -1.53 -14.20
CA PRO A 390 48.20 -1.79 -15.57
C PRO A 390 46.81 -2.43 -15.66
N ASP A 391 46.44 -3.23 -14.65
CA ASP A 391 45.17 -3.96 -14.57
C ASP A 391 43.97 -3.08 -14.17
N VAL A 392 44.19 -1.81 -13.81
CA VAL A 392 43.11 -0.89 -13.40
C VAL A 392 42.27 -0.50 -14.62
N PRO A 393 40.95 -0.76 -14.63
CA PRO A 393 40.07 -0.43 -15.75
C PRO A 393 40.11 1.06 -16.15
N PRO A 394 40.03 1.40 -17.46
CA PRO A 394 40.16 2.77 -17.94
C PRO A 394 39.19 3.77 -17.30
N LEU A 395 37.94 3.36 -17.07
CA LEU A 395 36.89 4.22 -16.53
C LEU A 395 37.21 4.69 -15.09
N LEU A 396 37.97 3.93 -14.30
CA LEU A 396 38.44 4.35 -12.97
C LEU A 396 39.57 5.38 -13.02
N ARG A 397 40.26 5.52 -14.15
CA ARG A 397 41.36 6.49 -14.30
C ARG A 397 40.87 7.91 -14.58
N LEU A 398 39.60 8.06 -14.95
CA LEU A 398 39.01 9.34 -15.36
C LEU A 398 38.84 10.29 -14.16
N SER A 399 39.08 11.57 -14.42
CA SER A 399 38.67 12.65 -13.51
C SER A 399 37.14 12.83 -13.52
N PRO A 400 36.55 13.45 -12.48
CA PRO A 400 35.13 13.79 -12.45
C PRO A 400 34.67 14.52 -13.71
N ARG A 401 35.42 15.54 -14.16
CA ARG A 401 35.07 16.34 -15.34
C ARG A 401 35.02 15.48 -16.61
N GLU A 402 36.04 14.66 -16.87
CA GLU A 402 36.10 13.78 -18.04
C GLU A 402 34.97 12.75 -18.05
N LEU A 403 34.72 12.12 -16.89
CA LEU A 403 33.62 11.17 -16.74
C LEU A 403 32.28 11.84 -17.03
N LEU A 404 32.02 13.02 -16.45
CA LEU A 404 30.76 13.72 -16.66
C LEU A 404 30.58 14.17 -18.11
N HIS A 405 31.60 14.72 -18.77
CA HIS A 405 31.50 15.06 -20.21
C HIS A 405 31.14 13.85 -21.06
N ARG A 406 31.72 12.68 -20.77
CA ARG A 406 31.37 11.42 -21.45
C ARG A 406 29.92 11.03 -21.22
N LEU A 407 29.42 11.13 -19.98
CA LEU A 407 28.03 10.79 -19.64
C LEU A 407 27.00 11.75 -20.28
N VAL A 408 27.34 13.03 -20.40
CA VAL A 408 26.48 14.07 -21.01
C VAL A 408 26.28 13.82 -22.50
N GLN A 409 27.29 13.31 -23.19
CA GLN A 409 27.21 12.97 -24.61
C GLN A 409 26.23 11.82 -24.90
N LEU A 410 26.00 10.93 -23.93
CA LEU A 410 25.08 9.79 -24.08
C LEU A 410 23.61 10.23 -24.03
N ARG A 411 23.26 11.22 -23.21
CA ARG A 411 21.89 11.69 -23.06
C ARG A 411 21.84 13.13 -22.59
N THR A 412 21.08 13.98 -23.27
CA THR A 412 20.89 15.39 -22.91
C THR A 412 20.07 15.59 -21.64
N ALA A 413 19.04 14.76 -21.43
CA ALA A 413 18.23 14.80 -20.22
C ALA A 413 18.78 13.86 -19.15
N TYR A 414 19.47 14.41 -18.15
CA TYR A 414 20.03 13.63 -17.03
C TYR A 414 19.90 14.38 -15.69
N ARG A 415 20.42 13.75 -14.64
CA ARG A 415 20.73 14.33 -13.33
C ARG A 415 22.01 13.67 -12.84
N ILE A 416 22.91 14.46 -12.29
CA ILE A 416 24.11 13.97 -11.60
C ILE A 416 23.98 14.35 -10.14
N THR A 417 24.11 13.35 -9.26
CA THR A 417 24.20 13.53 -7.82
C THR A 417 25.62 13.22 -7.38
N LEU A 418 26.24 14.14 -6.63
CA LEU A 418 27.50 13.90 -5.92
C LEU A 418 27.20 13.27 -4.56
N ASN A 419 27.81 12.11 -4.28
CA ASN A 419 27.79 11.53 -2.94
C ASN A 419 28.77 12.31 -2.05
N LEU A 420 28.35 12.66 -0.84
CA LEU A 420 29.12 13.46 0.11
C LEU A 420 29.91 12.63 1.14
N THR A 421 29.79 11.30 1.15
CA THR A 421 30.52 10.46 2.11
C THR A 421 32.02 10.77 2.06
N ASP A 422 32.59 11.13 3.22
CA ASP A 422 34.00 11.49 3.43
C ASP A 422 34.49 12.74 2.62
N LEU A 423 33.59 13.56 2.06
CA LEU A 423 33.94 14.83 1.40
C LEU A 423 33.90 16.03 2.35
N ARG A 424 34.87 16.93 2.22
CA ARG A 424 34.92 18.21 2.94
C ARG A 424 34.28 19.35 2.13
N PRO A 425 33.88 20.47 2.76
CA PRO A 425 33.32 21.62 2.04
C PRO A 425 34.19 22.14 0.89
N GLU A 426 35.52 22.17 1.06
CA GLU A 426 36.46 22.56 0.01
C GLU A 426 36.47 21.59 -1.18
N ASP A 427 36.32 20.28 -0.93
CA ASP A 427 36.25 19.27 -1.98
C ASP A 427 34.96 19.45 -2.80
N VAL A 428 33.84 19.67 -2.12
CA VAL A 428 32.54 19.88 -2.77
C VAL A 428 32.58 21.14 -3.63
N LEU A 429 33.14 22.23 -3.12
CA LEU A 429 33.26 23.50 -3.84
C LEU A 429 34.13 23.37 -5.11
N GLU A 430 35.27 22.68 -5.00
CA GLU A 430 36.14 22.40 -6.14
C GLU A 430 35.42 21.53 -7.19
N LEU A 431 34.78 20.45 -6.77
CA LEU A 431 34.08 19.52 -7.67
C LEU A 431 32.93 20.19 -8.43
N ILE A 432 32.09 20.99 -7.77
CA ILE A 432 30.97 21.67 -8.45
C ILE A 432 31.45 22.73 -9.44
N TYR A 433 32.58 23.37 -9.16
CA TYR A 433 33.19 24.38 -10.02
C TYR A 433 33.88 23.73 -11.24
N ASP A 434 34.73 22.74 -11.01
CA ASP A 434 35.49 22.06 -12.07
C ASP A 434 34.60 21.25 -13.01
N CYS A 435 33.45 20.79 -12.52
CA CYS A 435 32.43 20.14 -13.34
C CYS A 435 31.48 21.14 -14.03
N GLU A 436 31.75 22.44 -14.00
CA GLU A 436 31.04 23.49 -14.76
C GLU A 436 29.51 23.46 -14.61
N GLY A 437 29.01 23.16 -13.41
CA GLY A 437 27.55 23.07 -13.15
C GLY A 437 26.87 21.76 -13.59
N LEU A 438 27.61 20.78 -14.13
CA LEU A 438 27.06 19.47 -14.50
C LEU A 438 26.52 18.70 -13.30
N ILE A 439 27.15 18.86 -12.12
CA ILE A 439 26.65 18.34 -10.85
C ILE A 439 25.46 19.20 -10.42
N THR A 440 24.25 18.63 -10.44
CA THR A 440 23.02 19.38 -10.16
C THR A 440 22.39 19.01 -8.81
N ARG A 441 22.91 17.98 -8.14
CA ARG A 441 22.41 17.45 -6.87
C ARG A 441 23.53 17.03 -5.94
N LEU A 442 23.27 17.15 -4.64
CA LEU A 442 24.14 16.67 -3.57
C LEU A 442 23.36 15.66 -2.73
N GLU A 443 23.96 14.51 -2.42
CA GLU A 443 23.41 13.58 -1.43
C GLU A 443 23.71 14.08 -0.02
N THR A 444 22.85 14.97 0.47
CA THR A 444 23.07 15.67 1.75
C THR A 444 22.77 14.80 2.95
N PHE A 445 22.03 13.71 2.78
CA PHE A 445 21.68 12.82 3.87
C PHE A 445 21.55 11.38 3.38
N ASN A 446 22.34 10.51 4.01
CA ASN A 446 22.21 9.07 3.95
C ASN A 446 22.00 8.58 5.39
N LEU A 447 20.91 7.83 5.62
CA LEU A 447 20.56 7.34 6.95
C LEU A 447 21.69 6.51 7.58
N LYS A 448 22.36 5.67 6.78
CA LYS A 448 23.48 4.83 7.22
C LYS A 448 24.68 5.67 7.67
N ASP A 449 25.03 6.69 6.90
CA ASP A 449 26.13 7.60 7.24
C ASP A 449 25.80 8.44 8.48
N TYR A 450 24.52 8.79 8.65
CA TYR A 450 24.05 9.51 9.83
C TYR A 450 24.18 8.67 11.10
N THR A 451 23.71 7.41 11.09
CA THR A 451 23.86 6.49 12.23
C THR A 451 25.33 6.16 12.52
N GLY A 452 26.18 6.11 11.49
CA GLY A 452 27.62 5.91 11.62
C GLY A 452 28.43 7.15 12.01
N GLY A 453 27.79 8.28 12.30
CA GLY A 453 28.46 9.52 12.75
C GLY A 453 29.24 10.27 11.65
N LYS A 454 29.07 9.93 10.37
CA LYS A 454 29.82 10.49 9.24
C LYS A 454 29.25 11.82 8.70
N THR A 455 28.25 12.41 9.35
CA THR A 455 27.51 13.60 8.84
C THR A 455 27.95 14.92 9.46
N THR A 456 29.08 14.95 10.18
CA THR A 456 29.58 16.13 10.91
C THR A 456 29.81 17.37 10.04
N LEU A 457 30.19 17.18 8.76
CA LEU A 457 30.49 18.26 7.81
C LEU A 457 29.29 18.70 6.96
N VAL A 458 28.17 17.97 7.02
CA VAL A 458 26.94 18.24 6.26
C VAL A 458 26.34 19.64 6.54
N PRO A 459 26.35 20.19 7.78
CA PRO A 459 25.82 21.52 8.04
C PRO A 459 26.54 22.64 7.26
N GLU A 460 27.84 22.52 7.03
CA GLU A 460 28.63 23.50 6.27
C GLU A 460 28.34 23.40 4.78
N ILE A 461 28.27 22.17 4.25
CA ILE A 461 27.90 21.91 2.86
C ILE A 461 26.47 22.39 2.57
N SER A 462 25.53 22.19 3.49
CA SER A 462 24.16 22.70 3.36
C SER A 462 24.13 24.23 3.30
N ARG A 463 24.93 24.92 4.12
CA ARG A 463 25.07 26.39 4.06
C ARG A 463 25.64 26.87 2.73
N LEU A 464 26.67 26.19 2.20
CA LEU A 464 27.23 26.45 0.88
C LEU A 464 26.18 26.30 -0.22
N GLN A 465 25.41 25.20 -0.21
CA GLN A 465 24.34 24.95 -1.17
C GLN A 465 23.28 26.07 -1.17
N VAL A 466 22.82 26.49 0.01
CA VAL A 466 21.84 27.57 0.15
C VAL A 466 22.38 28.88 -0.43
N ALA A 467 23.64 29.24 -0.10
CA ALA A 467 24.26 30.46 -0.60
C ALA A 467 24.40 30.49 -2.13
N ILE A 468 24.73 29.34 -2.74
CA ILE A 468 24.80 29.20 -4.20
C ILE A 468 23.40 29.38 -4.81
N ASN A 469 22.38 28.73 -4.25
CA ASN A 469 21.01 28.76 -4.77
C ASN A 469 20.34 30.13 -4.65
N GLU A 470 20.58 30.86 -3.56
CA GLU A 470 20.10 32.24 -3.38
C GLU A 470 20.82 33.23 -4.30
N GLY A 471 22.00 32.86 -4.82
CA GLY A 471 22.82 33.72 -5.67
C GLY A 471 23.42 34.91 -4.93
N ASN A 472 23.50 34.85 -3.59
CA ASN A 472 24.05 35.92 -2.76
C ASN A 472 25.59 35.85 -2.74
N VAL A 473 26.22 36.68 -3.58
CA VAL A 473 27.68 36.72 -3.75
C VAL A 473 28.41 37.09 -2.45
N ILE A 474 27.83 37.95 -1.61
CA ILE A 474 28.45 38.38 -0.34
C ILE A 474 28.53 37.21 0.62
N THR A 475 27.41 36.49 0.79
CA THR A 475 27.36 35.30 1.64
C THR A 475 28.29 34.21 1.10
N LEU A 476 28.29 33.99 -0.21
CA LEU A 476 29.14 33.00 -0.85
C LEU A 476 30.63 33.32 -0.67
N LYS A 477 31.05 34.58 -0.88
CA LYS A 477 32.42 35.04 -0.62
C LYS A 477 32.84 34.78 0.82
N ARG A 478 31.98 35.10 1.80
CA ARG A 478 32.27 34.86 3.22
C ARG A 478 32.43 33.35 3.53
N ILE A 479 31.60 32.50 2.93
CA ILE A 479 31.70 31.04 3.12
C ILE A 479 33.01 30.53 2.50
N ILE A 480 33.35 30.95 1.27
CA ILE A 480 34.59 30.54 0.61
C ILE A 480 35.82 30.97 1.42
N LEU A 481 35.85 32.20 1.93
CA LEU A 481 36.93 32.68 2.79
C LEU A 481 37.06 31.83 4.07
N ASN A 482 35.96 31.48 4.72
CA ASN A 482 36.00 30.60 5.90
C ASN A 482 36.53 29.19 5.55
N ILE A 483 36.11 28.62 4.42
CA ILE A 483 36.64 27.35 3.92
C ILE A 483 38.16 27.46 3.66
N MET A 484 38.62 28.59 3.11
CA MET A 484 40.05 28.85 2.92
C MET A 484 40.79 28.94 4.26
N ASP A 485 40.25 29.64 5.27
CA ASP A 485 40.85 29.74 6.60
C ASP A 485 40.95 28.36 7.29
N GLN A 486 39.89 27.54 7.20
CA GLN A 486 39.88 26.17 7.71
C GLN A 486 40.90 25.28 6.98
N THR A 487 40.97 25.38 5.65
CA THR A 487 41.96 24.67 4.84
C THR A 487 43.38 25.13 5.21
N ALA A 488 43.56 26.43 5.46
CA ALA A 488 44.81 27.03 5.92
C ALA A 488 45.20 26.59 7.34
N ALA A 489 44.25 26.23 8.19
CA ALA A 489 44.51 25.65 9.51
C ALA A 489 44.77 24.12 9.46
N SER A 490 44.35 23.44 8.39
CA SER A 490 44.53 21.99 8.25
C SER A 490 45.99 21.57 8.01
N SER A 491 46.31 20.35 8.43
CA SER A 491 47.61 19.69 8.22
C SER A 491 47.67 18.83 6.96
N SER A 492 46.78 19.07 5.97
CA SER A 492 46.74 18.28 4.72
C SER A 492 47.98 18.53 3.85
N PRO A 493 48.58 17.49 3.23
CA PRO A 493 49.77 17.63 2.39
C PRO A 493 49.50 18.40 1.09
N ASP A 494 48.25 18.42 0.61
CA ASP A 494 47.80 19.12 -0.61
C ASP A 494 47.21 20.51 -0.33
N LYS A 495 47.47 21.07 0.86
CA LYS A 495 46.93 22.35 1.33
C LYS A 495 47.24 23.54 0.41
N ALA A 496 48.49 23.68 -0.05
CA ALA A 496 48.90 24.83 -0.86
C ALA A 496 48.12 24.87 -2.19
N ASP A 497 48.05 23.73 -2.86
CA ASP A 497 47.31 23.55 -4.12
C ASP A 497 45.79 23.79 -3.93
N ARG A 498 45.20 23.30 -2.83
CA ARG A 498 43.79 23.59 -2.48
C ARG A 498 43.55 25.09 -2.30
N LEU A 499 44.43 25.79 -1.58
CA LEU A 499 44.28 27.22 -1.34
C LEU A 499 44.39 28.03 -2.63
N GLU A 500 45.30 27.65 -3.53
CA GLU A 500 45.42 28.26 -4.86
C GLU A 500 44.13 28.05 -5.67
N LYS A 501 43.59 26.83 -5.66
CA LYS A 501 42.35 26.50 -6.35
C LYS A 501 41.15 27.26 -5.78
N LEU A 502 41.00 27.32 -4.47
CA LEU A 502 39.94 28.08 -3.79
C LEU A 502 40.06 29.57 -4.07
N ALA A 503 41.28 30.12 -4.13
CA ALA A 503 41.52 31.49 -4.53
C ALA A 503 41.07 31.74 -5.98
N ALA A 504 41.36 30.83 -6.91
CA ALA A 504 40.86 30.95 -8.29
C ALA A 504 39.32 30.96 -8.34
N ILE A 505 38.66 30.06 -7.62
CA ILE A 505 37.19 30.01 -7.51
C ILE A 505 36.64 31.31 -6.91
N LEU A 506 37.32 31.87 -5.90
CA LEU A 506 36.92 33.13 -5.27
C LEU A 506 37.00 34.32 -6.25
N HIS A 507 38.02 34.37 -7.10
CA HIS A 507 38.15 35.39 -8.14
C HIS A 507 37.10 35.21 -9.26
N ASP A 508 36.68 33.97 -9.53
CA ASP A 508 35.65 33.62 -10.51
C ASP A 508 34.27 33.27 -9.90
N ILE A 509 33.95 33.88 -8.76
CA ILE A 509 32.71 33.60 -8.01
C ILE A 509 31.44 33.85 -8.83
N ASN A 510 31.48 34.77 -9.79
CA ASN A 510 30.33 35.09 -10.63
C ASN A 510 30.02 33.98 -11.63
N SER A 511 31.04 33.30 -12.19
CA SER A 511 30.81 32.14 -13.06
C SER A 511 30.17 30.99 -12.28
N LEU A 512 30.67 30.70 -11.07
CA LEU A 512 30.05 29.71 -10.18
C LEU A 512 28.56 30.03 -9.91
N ARG A 513 28.23 31.30 -9.65
CA ARG A 513 26.84 31.74 -9.49
C ARG A 513 26.03 31.53 -10.77
N LEU A 514 26.56 31.90 -11.93
CA LEU A 514 25.87 31.80 -13.21
C LEU A 514 25.58 30.35 -13.60
N MET A 515 26.48 29.42 -13.30
CA MET A 515 26.29 27.97 -13.51
C MET A 515 25.00 27.44 -12.85
N TYR A 516 24.64 27.95 -11.67
CA TYR A 516 23.51 27.46 -10.88
C TYR A 516 22.26 28.36 -10.88
N LYS A 517 22.30 29.51 -11.56
CA LYS A 517 21.16 30.45 -11.64
C LYS A 517 19.92 29.83 -12.31
N GLY A 518 20.11 29.05 -13.38
CA GLY A 518 19.01 28.40 -14.12
C GLY A 518 18.60 27.05 -13.53
N THR A 519 19.56 26.32 -12.96
CA THR A 519 19.36 24.98 -12.38
C THR A 519 19.95 24.93 -10.98
N PRO A 520 19.18 25.27 -9.93
CA PRO A 520 19.69 25.28 -8.56
C PRO A 520 20.11 23.88 -8.10
N LEU A 521 21.11 23.83 -7.22
CA LEU A 521 21.58 22.62 -6.56
C LEU A 521 20.49 22.06 -5.64
N LYS A 522 20.15 20.78 -5.82
CA LYS A 522 19.09 20.11 -5.05
C LYS A 522 19.66 19.07 -4.11
N SER A 523 19.06 18.94 -2.93
CA SER A 523 19.42 17.90 -1.97
C SER A 523 18.76 16.57 -2.31
N ARG A 524 19.48 15.48 -2.07
CA ARG A 524 18.98 14.10 -2.09
C ARG A 524 19.14 13.48 -0.71
N ILE A 525 18.09 12.78 -0.31
CA ILE A 525 17.94 12.20 1.01
C ILE A 525 17.51 10.75 0.78
N GLY A 526 18.39 9.82 1.12
CA GLY A 526 18.21 8.39 0.92
C GLY A 526 18.41 7.60 2.22
N SER A 527 17.89 6.38 2.25
CA SER A 527 18.15 5.47 3.36
C SER A 527 19.42 4.64 3.20
N ASP A 528 19.91 4.43 1.97
CA ASP A 528 20.92 3.43 1.64
C ASP A 528 20.58 2.05 2.23
N SER A 529 19.27 1.75 2.27
CA SER A 529 18.77 0.54 2.91
C SER A 529 19.10 -0.67 2.05
N THR A 530 20.00 -1.50 2.55
CA THR A 530 20.27 -2.86 2.05
C THR A 530 19.26 -3.89 2.61
N GLY A 531 18.48 -3.47 3.62
CA GLY A 531 17.52 -4.28 4.34
C GLY A 531 18.15 -5.30 5.27
N THR A 532 19.46 -5.30 5.53
CA THR A 532 20.14 -6.35 6.32
C THR A 532 20.67 -5.89 7.67
N SER A 533 20.85 -4.59 7.89
CA SER A 533 21.40 -4.11 9.17
C SER A 533 20.36 -4.20 10.28
N PRO A 534 20.67 -4.85 11.41
CA PRO A 534 19.80 -4.86 12.58
C PRO A 534 19.74 -3.48 13.25
N ARG A 535 20.79 -2.66 13.10
CA ARG A 535 20.95 -1.36 13.80
C ARG A 535 20.31 -0.17 13.09
N MET A 536 19.68 -0.37 11.93
CA MET A 536 19.18 0.72 11.07
C MET A 536 17.67 0.71 10.89
N HIS A 537 17.08 1.91 10.75
CA HIS A 537 15.69 2.02 10.32
C HIS A 537 15.51 1.49 8.89
N GLY A 538 14.35 0.86 8.65
CA GLY A 538 13.99 0.40 7.30
C GLY A 538 13.83 1.54 6.28
N MET A 539 13.90 1.19 4.98
CA MET A 539 13.70 2.07 3.83
C MET A 539 12.48 3.00 3.95
N GLY A 540 12.62 4.24 3.45
CA GLY A 540 11.52 5.17 3.21
C GLY A 540 11.47 6.38 4.14
N LEU A 541 11.17 7.54 3.56
CA LEU A 541 11.04 8.82 4.23
C LEU A 541 9.75 9.51 3.81
N ALA A 542 9.16 10.32 4.70
CA ALA A 542 7.98 11.13 4.36
C ALA A 542 8.05 12.53 4.94
N VAL A 543 7.48 13.50 4.21
CA VAL A 543 7.29 14.87 4.71
C VAL A 543 6.04 14.92 5.59
N MET A 544 6.23 15.30 6.85
CA MET A 544 5.18 15.25 7.88
C MET A 544 3.94 16.06 7.52
N GLU A 545 4.11 17.22 6.88
CA GLU A 545 3.02 18.12 6.46
C GLU A 545 2.06 17.49 5.44
N THR A 546 2.52 16.48 4.72
CA THR A 546 1.72 15.79 3.69
C THR A 546 0.97 14.58 4.22
N LEU A 547 1.21 14.20 5.48
CA LEU A 547 0.57 13.07 6.13
C LEU A 547 -0.75 13.49 6.80
N PRO A 548 -1.69 12.55 7.03
CA PRO A 548 -2.89 12.82 7.79
C PRO A 548 -2.53 13.24 9.22
N GLY A 549 -3.27 14.20 9.79
CA GLY A 549 -2.97 14.74 11.13
C GLY A 549 -2.97 13.71 12.27
N ARG A 550 -3.53 12.51 12.07
CA ARG A 550 -3.40 11.38 13.01
C ARG A 550 -2.03 10.72 12.94
N ALA A 551 -1.51 10.48 11.74
CA ALA A 551 -0.16 9.97 11.54
C ALA A 551 0.87 10.95 12.13
N THR A 552 0.67 12.26 11.96
CA THR A 552 1.52 13.28 12.60
C THR A 552 1.52 13.17 14.12
N ARG A 553 0.37 12.91 14.76
CA ARG A 553 0.31 12.71 16.23
C ARG A 553 1.00 11.43 16.67
N GLU A 554 0.93 10.38 15.85
CA GLU A 554 1.60 9.11 16.12
C GLU A 554 3.13 9.24 16.06
N ILE A 555 3.66 10.10 15.18
CA ILE A 555 5.10 10.38 15.09
C ILE A 555 5.63 11.01 16.38
N PHE A 556 4.86 11.88 17.03
CA PHE A 556 5.24 12.53 18.29
C PHE A 556 4.83 11.74 19.54
N HIS A 557 4.39 10.48 19.39
CA HIS A 557 4.05 9.65 20.54
C HIS A 557 5.34 9.19 21.26
N PRO A 558 5.40 9.17 22.60
CA PRO A 558 6.62 8.79 23.34
C PRO A 558 7.18 7.42 22.98
N ASP A 559 6.28 6.46 22.72
CA ASP A 559 6.61 5.08 22.35
C ASP A 559 6.92 4.90 20.84
N ALA A 560 7.00 5.97 20.06
CA ALA A 560 7.25 5.87 18.63
C ALA A 560 8.75 5.75 18.33
N GLU A 561 9.17 4.61 17.80
CA GLU A 561 10.55 4.35 17.32
C GLU A 561 10.87 5.03 15.97
N ARG A 562 10.35 6.24 15.73
CA ARG A 562 10.55 6.96 14.46
C ARG A 562 11.47 8.14 14.65
N MET A 563 12.39 8.33 13.70
CA MET A 563 13.34 9.42 13.73
C MET A 563 12.86 10.55 12.83
N VAL A 564 12.75 11.76 13.38
CA VAL A 564 12.62 12.99 12.59
C VAL A 564 14.03 13.43 12.19
N ILE A 565 14.34 13.38 10.90
CA ILE A 565 15.67 13.73 10.40
C ILE A 565 15.87 15.27 10.44
N PRO A 566 17.10 15.77 10.63
CA PRO A 566 17.38 17.21 10.78
C PRO A 566 17.35 17.95 9.43
N PHE A 567 16.37 17.66 8.58
CA PHE A 567 16.18 18.29 7.28
C PHE A 567 14.74 18.78 7.14
N ARG A 568 14.60 19.97 6.57
CA ARG A 568 13.30 20.55 6.20
C ARG A 568 13.20 20.65 4.69
N MET A 569 12.11 20.13 4.13
CA MET A 569 11.72 20.31 2.73
C MET A 569 10.37 21.01 2.66
N THR A 570 10.31 22.14 1.93
CA THR A 570 9.07 22.90 1.77
C THR A 570 8.12 22.18 0.81
N ALA A 571 6.87 21.98 1.25
CA ALA A 571 5.81 21.40 0.44
C ALA A 571 4.60 22.34 0.37
N TYR A 572 4.15 22.67 -0.84
CA TYR A 572 2.92 23.44 -1.03
C TYR A 572 1.76 22.56 -1.45
N ARG A 573 0.62 22.73 -0.78
CA ARG A 573 -0.63 22.12 -1.22
C ARG A 573 -1.15 22.84 -2.45
N ARG A 574 -1.31 22.11 -3.56
CA ARG A 574 -1.89 22.60 -4.81
C ARG A 574 -3.30 22.02 -4.96
N VAL A 575 -4.28 22.89 -5.15
CA VAL A 575 -5.67 22.49 -5.42
C VAL A 575 -6.01 22.88 -6.85
N THR A 576 -6.25 21.89 -7.70
CA THR A 576 -6.67 22.09 -9.08
C THR A 576 -8.18 21.93 -9.16
N CYS A 577 -8.88 22.96 -9.63
CA CYS A 577 -10.33 22.96 -9.77
C CYS A 577 -10.72 22.63 -11.23
N ILE A 578 -11.33 21.47 -11.45
CA ILE A 578 -11.77 20.99 -12.77
C ILE A 578 -13.29 21.17 -12.87
N PRO A 579 -13.81 21.88 -13.89
CA PRO A 579 -15.26 22.09 -14.02
C PRO A 579 -16.00 20.77 -14.25
N ARG A 580 -17.05 20.51 -13.47
CA ARG A 580 -17.88 19.31 -13.63
C ARG A 580 -18.70 19.37 -14.91
N LYS A 581 -18.68 18.30 -15.71
CA LYS A 581 -19.59 18.10 -16.84
C LYS A 581 -20.69 17.13 -16.42
N GLY A 582 -21.91 17.66 -16.26
CA GLY A 582 -23.13 16.90 -16.04
C GLY A 582 -23.57 16.12 -17.27
N ILE A 583 -24.26 15.01 -17.00
CA ILE A 583 -24.82 14.10 -18.02
C ILE A 583 -25.97 14.77 -18.80
N SER A 584 -26.57 15.83 -18.24
CA SER A 584 -27.67 16.59 -18.86
C SER A 584 -27.33 18.09 -19.01
N PRO A 585 -27.93 18.77 -20.01
CA PRO A 585 -27.78 20.22 -20.18
C PRO A 585 -28.25 21.03 -18.97
N LEU A 586 -29.28 20.56 -18.26
CA LEU A 586 -29.80 21.19 -17.03
C LEU A 586 -28.79 21.13 -15.89
N LEU A 587 -28.12 19.98 -15.69
CA LEU A 587 -27.07 19.85 -14.69
C LEU A 587 -25.86 20.73 -15.02
N ASN A 588 -25.51 20.87 -16.29
CA ASN A 588 -24.44 21.79 -16.72
C ASN A 588 -24.79 23.25 -16.41
N ARG A 589 -26.03 23.67 -16.65
CA ARG A 589 -26.50 25.01 -16.25
C ARG A 589 -26.48 25.20 -14.74
N PHE A 590 -26.88 24.18 -13.97
CA PHE A 590 -26.81 24.21 -12.52
C PHE A 590 -25.37 24.34 -12.01
N PHE A 591 -24.42 23.57 -12.54
CA PHE A 591 -23.00 23.70 -12.16
C PHE A 591 -22.40 25.05 -12.58
N GLY A 592 -22.75 25.57 -13.76
CA GLY A 592 -22.34 26.92 -14.18
C GLY A 592 -22.89 28.03 -13.27
N TRP A 593 -24.16 27.93 -12.88
CA TRP A 593 -24.79 28.85 -11.93
C TRP A 593 -24.16 28.73 -10.53
N ALA A 594 -23.99 27.51 -10.01
CA ALA A 594 -23.39 27.27 -8.70
C ALA A 594 -21.93 27.75 -8.65
N GLY A 595 -21.19 27.65 -9.76
CA GLY A 595 -19.81 28.13 -9.88
C GLY A 595 -19.70 29.66 -9.92
N SER A 596 -20.79 30.36 -10.26
CA SER A 596 -20.87 31.82 -10.29
C SER A 596 -21.22 32.41 -8.91
N ILE A 597 -21.68 31.59 -7.95
CA ILE A 597 -22.03 32.04 -6.60
C ILE A 597 -20.83 31.88 -5.65
N PRO A 598 -20.40 32.96 -4.96
CA PRO A 598 -19.37 32.86 -3.93
C PRO A 598 -19.74 31.82 -2.86
N GLY A 599 -18.83 30.87 -2.60
CA GLY A 599 -19.03 29.81 -1.60
C GLY A 599 -19.71 28.53 -2.08
N LEU A 600 -20.35 28.51 -3.28
CA LEU A 600 -20.93 27.30 -3.88
C LEU A 600 -20.05 26.64 -4.95
N GLY A 601 -18.85 27.18 -5.19
CA GLY A 601 -17.90 26.65 -6.17
C GLY A 601 -17.56 25.17 -5.98
N TRP A 602 -17.57 24.65 -4.75
CA TRP A 602 -17.32 23.24 -4.47
C TRP A 602 -18.34 22.27 -5.10
N LEU A 603 -19.54 22.76 -5.45
CA LEU A 603 -20.55 21.98 -6.19
C LEU A 603 -20.27 21.96 -7.70
N ALA A 604 -19.66 23.02 -8.21
CA ALA A 604 -19.40 23.23 -9.64
C ALA A 604 -18.07 22.62 -10.10
N TYR A 605 -17.08 22.57 -9.21
CA TYR A 605 -15.75 22.06 -9.51
C TYR A 605 -15.48 20.72 -8.83
N GLU A 606 -14.82 19.82 -9.54
CA GLU A 606 -14.09 18.69 -8.98
C GLU A 606 -12.73 19.19 -8.52
N HIS A 607 -12.41 18.98 -7.24
CA HIS A 607 -11.14 19.42 -6.66
C HIS A 607 -10.15 18.26 -6.66
N GLN A 608 -9.00 18.46 -7.31
CA GLN A 608 -7.85 17.56 -7.20
C GLN A 608 -6.80 18.18 -6.28
N ASN A 609 -6.41 17.45 -5.23
CA ASN A 609 -5.41 17.88 -4.26
C ASN A 609 -4.08 17.20 -4.55
N ASP A 610 -3.03 17.98 -4.80
CA ASP A 610 -1.65 17.51 -4.97
C ASP A 610 -0.69 18.26 -4.03
N TRP A 611 0.51 17.73 -3.88
CA TRP A 611 1.62 18.40 -3.18
C TRP A 611 2.77 18.71 -4.13
N LEU A 612 3.22 19.96 -4.13
CA LEU A 612 4.39 20.42 -4.86
C LEU A 612 5.59 20.49 -3.91
N ALA A 613 6.58 19.61 -4.11
CA ALA A 613 7.83 19.62 -3.35
C ALA A 613 8.84 20.61 -3.95
N LEU A 614 9.31 21.56 -3.16
CA LEU A 614 10.39 22.46 -3.56
C LEU A 614 11.75 21.89 -3.16
N GLU A 615 12.25 20.92 -3.93
CA GLU A 615 13.52 20.22 -3.61
C GLU A 615 14.76 21.11 -3.47
N HIS A 616 14.73 22.33 -4.01
CA HIS A 616 15.84 23.28 -3.96
C HIS A 616 15.88 24.09 -2.66
N THR A 617 14.79 24.11 -1.90
CA THR A 617 14.71 24.76 -0.58
C THR A 617 15.05 23.80 0.56
N THR A 618 15.34 22.53 0.24
CA THR A 618 15.73 21.53 1.22
C THR A 618 17.00 21.97 1.93
N ARG A 619 16.95 22.08 3.25
CA ARG A 619 18.06 22.53 4.09
C ARG A 619 18.10 21.76 5.39
N MET A 620 19.29 21.72 5.98
CA MET A 620 19.45 21.17 7.33
C MET A 620 18.85 22.16 8.33
N GLU A 621 17.89 21.70 9.14
CA GLU A 621 17.19 22.50 10.16
C GLU A 621 16.75 21.55 11.28
N SER A 622 16.95 21.97 12.54
CA SER A 622 16.54 21.19 13.72
C SER A 622 15.53 22.00 14.54
N PRO A 623 14.29 21.50 14.75
CA PRO A 623 13.76 20.23 14.24
C PRO A 623 13.43 20.27 12.74
N GLY A 624 13.66 19.16 12.04
CA GLY A 624 13.31 19.00 10.63
C GLY A 624 11.82 18.70 10.41
N ASN A 625 11.42 18.45 9.15
CA ASN A 625 10.03 18.08 8.80
C ASN A 625 9.90 16.73 8.05
N ILE A 626 10.97 15.94 8.00
CA ILE A 626 11.00 14.64 7.33
C ILE A 626 11.14 13.54 8.40
N VAL A 627 10.38 12.46 8.27
CA VAL A 627 10.35 11.33 9.22
C VAL A 627 10.71 10.01 8.53
N THR A 628 11.34 9.09 9.26
CA THR A 628 11.54 7.71 8.81
C THR A 628 10.23 6.92 8.79
N LEU A 629 10.04 6.12 7.74
CA LEU A 629 8.88 5.23 7.58
C LEU A 629 9.14 3.82 8.13
N GLY A 630 10.40 3.39 8.21
CA GLY A 630 10.80 2.12 8.80
C GLY A 630 11.05 2.23 10.31
N GLY A 631 10.57 1.25 11.07
CA GLY A 631 11.02 1.02 12.45
C GLY A 631 12.45 0.48 12.51
N ILE A 632 13.02 0.48 13.71
CA ILE A 632 14.28 -0.20 14.02
C ILE A 632 13.96 -1.70 14.12
N HIS A 633 14.83 -2.59 13.63
CA HIS A 633 14.67 -4.00 13.99
C HIS A 633 15.17 -4.12 15.44
N GLU A 634 14.28 -4.45 16.39
CA GLU A 634 14.69 -4.76 17.77
C GLU A 634 15.81 -5.81 17.74
N ASP A 635 16.84 -5.58 18.57
CA ASP A 635 18.14 -6.25 18.59
C ASP A 635 18.09 -7.75 18.24
N ALA A 636 18.37 -8.05 16.98
CA ALA A 636 18.58 -9.40 16.50
C ALA A 636 20.07 -9.77 16.69
N GLY A 637 20.46 -10.06 17.93
CA GLY A 637 21.65 -10.87 18.16
C GLY A 637 21.49 -12.26 17.52
N ASN A 638 22.50 -13.12 17.60
CA ASN A 638 22.42 -14.47 17.03
C ASN A 638 21.43 -15.43 17.74
N GLU A 639 20.60 -14.93 18.67
CA GLU A 639 19.61 -15.68 19.46
C GLU A 639 20.18 -16.92 20.16
N LEU A 640 21.46 -16.86 20.54
CA LEU A 640 22.16 -17.93 21.25
C LEU A 640 21.94 -17.76 22.75
N TYR A 641 21.32 -18.75 23.39
CA TYR A 641 21.04 -18.70 24.82
C TYR A 641 21.55 -19.97 25.50
N LEU A 642 22.26 -19.84 26.62
CA LEU A 642 22.59 -20.98 27.48
C LEU A 642 21.30 -21.54 28.11
N CYS A 643 20.53 -20.66 28.74
CA CYS A 643 19.16 -20.94 29.17
C CYS A 643 18.18 -20.32 28.18
N PRO A 644 17.52 -21.10 27.29
CA PRO A 644 16.54 -20.53 26.38
C PRO A 644 15.47 -19.79 27.18
N PRO A 645 15.08 -18.56 26.80
CA PRO A 645 13.98 -17.88 27.45
C PRO A 645 12.77 -18.82 27.41
N GLN A 646 12.08 -18.99 28.55
CA GLN A 646 10.83 -19.74 28.55
C GLN A 646 9.95 -19.16 27.45
N VAL A 647 9.72 -19.95 26.39
CA VAL A 647 8.74 -19.59 25.37
C VAL A 647 7.46 -19.41 26.16
N LYS A 648 7.06 -18.16 26.38
CA LYS A 648 5.71 -17.88 26.85
C LYS A 648 4.86 -18.42 25.73
N GLU A 649 4.38 -19.67 25.87
CA GLU A 649 3.26 -20.13 25.09
C GLU A 649 2.23 -19.02 25.21
N GLU A 650 1.97 -18.31 24.11
CA GLU A 650 0.90 -17.31 24.05
C GLU A 650 -0.39 -18.12 24.25
N THR A 651 -0.69 -18.43 25.50
CA THR A 651 -1.89 -19.12 25.89
C THR A 651 -3.03 -18.26 25.39
N LEU A 652 -3.91 -18.86 24.60
CA LEU A 652 -5.08 -18.21 24.03
C LEU A 652 -5.95 -17.68 25.17
N ARG A 653 -5.66 -16.45 25.63
CA ARG A 653 -6.46 -15.74 26.63
C ARG A 653 -7.75 -15.26 25.97
N LEU A 654 -8.86 -15.34 26.71
CA LEU A 654 -10.15 -14.80 26.28
C LEU A 654 -10.00 -13.29 26.06
N SER A 655 -9.86 -12.89 24.79
CA SER A 655 -9.86 -11.50 24.37
C SER A 655 -11.12 -11.20 23.57
N TRP A 656 -11.77 -10.08 23.89
CA TRP A 656 -12.89 -9.55 23.12
C TRP A 656 -12.58 -9.42 21.63
N SER A 657 -11.31 -9.14 21.26
CA SER A 657 -10.89 -9.02 19.87
C SER A 657 -11.09 -10.31 19.09
N TYR A 658 -10.80 -11.46 19.70
CA TYR A 658 -10.80 -12.76 19.05
C TYR A 658 -12.05 -13.58 19.36
N LEU A 659 -13.14 -12.98 19.87
CA LEU A 659 -14.40 -13.71 20.11
C LEU A 659 -15.17 -13.96 18.79
N ASN A 660 -15.91 -15.06 18.72
CA ASN A 660 -16.68 -15.47 17.55
C ASN A 660 -17.71 -14.39 17.17
N THR A 661 -17.94 -14.21 15.87
CA THR A 661 -18.83 -13.16 15.36
C THR A 661 -20.27 -13.30 15.91
N LEU A 662 -20.79 -14.52 16.00
CA LEU A 662 -22.14 -14.78 16.50
C LEU A 662 -22.24 -14.44 18.00
N ALA A 663 -21.24 -14.83 18.79
CA ALA A 663 -21.17 -14.49 20.21
C ALA A 663 -21.10 -12.98 20.42
N LYS A 664 -20.28 -12.26 19.63
CA LYS A 664 -20.21 -10.78 19.67
C LYS A 664 -21.56 -10.13 19.36
N ILE A 665 -22.29 -10.62 18.35
CA ILE A 665 -23.60 -10.08 17.99
C ILE A 665 -24.60 -10.28 19.13
N ILE A 666 -24.66 -11.48 19.72
CA ILE A 666 -25.54 -11.77 20.85
C ILE A 666 -25.22 -10.85 22.03
N ILE A 667 -23.94 -10.73 22.41
CA ILE A 667 -23.54 -9.87 23.54
C ILE A 667 -23.90 -8.41 23.26
N LYS A 668 -23.63 -7.89 22.06
CA LYS A 668 -24.00 -6.52 21.67
C LYS A 668 -25.51 -6.29 21.76
N MET A 669 -26.31 -7.25 21.27
CA MET A 669 -27.77 -7.17 21.34
C MET A 669 -28.24 -7.17 22.79
N THR A 670 -27.71 -8.03 23.65
CA THR A 670 -28.05 -8.10 25.08
C THR A 670 -27.67 -6.82 25.82
N ILE A 671 -26.46 -6.30 25.61
CA ILE A 671 -25.98 -5.04 26.22
C ILE A 671 -26.84 -3.86 25.78
N GLY A 672 -27.30 -3.81 24.53
CA GLY A 672 -28.20 -2.76 24.07
C GLY A 672 -29.64 -2.95 24.59
N PHE A 673 -30.11 -4.19 24.67
CA PHE A 673 -31.50 -4.49 25.02
C PHE A 673 -31.81 -4.20 26.49
N ILE A 674 -30.89 -4.55 27.41
CA ILE A 674 -31.12 -4.38 28.86
C ILE A 674 -31.43 -2.92 29.24
N PRO A 675 -30.62 -1.91 28.86
CA PRO A 675 -30.90 -0.51 29.18
C PRO A 675 -32.20 0.01 28.55
N ALA A 676 -32.49 -0.40 27.30
CA ALA A 676 -33.72 -0.01 26.63
C ALA A 676 -34.95 -0.61 27.34
N PHE A 677 -34.90 -1.89 27.68
CA PHE A 677 -35.97 -2.57 28.40
C PHE A 677 -36.22 -1.95 29.77
N LEU A 678 -35.16 -1.69 30.54
CA LEU A 678 -35.28 -1.02 31.84
C LEU A 678 -35.88 0.39 31.72
N CYS A 679 -35.47 1.16 30.71
CA CYS A 679 -36.04 2.49 30.47
C CYS A 679 -37.54 2.42 30.14
N PHE A 680 -37.96 1.53 29.25
CA PHE A 680 -39.39 1.36 28.92
C PHE A 680 -40.21 0.85 30.10
N PHE A 681 -39.64 -0.07 30.88
CA PHE A 681 -40.30 -0.64 32.05
C PHE A 681 -40.54 0.40 33.16
N LEU A 682 -39.61 1.34 33.34
CA LEU A 682 -39.66 2.36 34.39
C LEU A 682 -40.39 3.64 33.97
N SER A 683 -40.41 3.99 32.68
CA SER A 683 -40.91 5.29 32.22
C SER A 683 -42.33 5.30 31.63
N TYR A 684 -42.91 4.14 31.32
CA TYR A 684 -44.23 4.07 30.67
C TYR A 684 -45.23 3.20 31.44
N ASP A 685 -46.44 3.74 31.63
CA ASP A 685 -47.54 3.05 32.32
C ASP A 685 -48.36 2.13 31.41
N TRP A 686 -48.33 2.37 30.09
CA TRP A 686 -49.08 1.55 29.13
C TRP A 686 -48.43 0.18 28.93
N TRP A 687 -49.15 -0.90 29.25
CA TRP A 687 -48.62 -2.27 29.26
C TRP A 687 -47.90 -2.71 27.97
N VAL A 688 -48.38 -2.26 26.80
CA VAL A 688 -47.78 -2.60 25.49
C VAL A 688 -46.39 -1.99 25.34
N LEU A 689 -46.20 -0.73 25.72
CA LEU A 689 -44.88 -0.09 25.68
C LEU A 689 -44.01 -0.51 26.87
N LYS A 690 -44.62 -0.76 28.03
CA LYS A 690 -43.92 -1.18 29.25
C LYS A 690 -43.19 -2.51 29.08
N PHE A 691 -43.84 -3.53 28.50
CA PHE A 691 -43.26 -4.85 28.29
C PHE A 691 -42.79 -5.09 26.84
N GLY A 692 -43.47 -4.50 25.87
CA GLY A 692 -43.20 -4.68 24.43
C GLY A 692 -42.37 -3.56 23.79
N GLY A 693 -42.18 -2.41 24.45
CA GLY A 693 -41.55 -1.23 23.87
C GLY A 693 -40.15 -1.48 23.33
N ALA A 694 -39.29 -2.15 24.10
CA ALA A 694 -37.93 -2.50 23.67
C ALA A 694 -37.93 -3.44 22.45
N PHE A 695 -38.83 -4.43 22.42
CA PHE A 695 -38.97 -5.35 21.28
C PHE A 695 -39.44 -4.63 20.01
N ILE A 696 -40.40 -3.72 20.13
CA ILE A 696 -40.88 -2.90 19.00
C ILE A 696 -39.75 -2.00 18.49
N TRP A 697 -39.00 -1.35 19.38
CA TRP A 697 -37.89 -0.46 19.03
C TRP A 697 -36.75 -1.18 18.30
N PHE A 698 -36.40 -2.37 18.79
CA PHE A 698 -35.41 -3.26 18.16
C PHE A 698 -35.94 -3.82 16.83
N GLY A 699 -37.21 -4.18 16.76
CA GLY A 699 -37.88 -4.67 15.56
C GLY A 699 -37.85 -3.65 14.42
N ILE A 700 -38.26 -2.40 14.68
CA ILE A 700 -38.22 -1.31 13.68
C ILE A 700 -36.79 -1.10 13.17
N THR A 701 -35.81 -1.10 14.08
CA THR A 701 -34.39 -0.91 13.73
C THR A 701 -33.83 -2.09 12.93
N GLY A 702 -34.21 -3.32 13.26
CA GLY A 702 -33.84 -4.53 12.52
C GLY A 702 -34.40 -4.50 11.09
N VAL A 703 -35.70 -4.22 10.96
CA VAL A 703 -36.39 -4.09 9.67
C VAL A 703 -35.77 -2.97 8.82
N ARG A 704 -35.43 -1.82 9.42
CA ARG A 704 -34.73 -0.72 8.74
C ARG A 704 -33.44 -1.19 8.07
N ASN A 705 -32.58 -1.92 8.79
CA ASN A 705 -31.30 -2.38 8.24
C ASN A 705 -31.48 -3.36 7.08
N ILE A 706 -32.54 -4.18 7.12
CA ILE A 706 -32.89 -5.08 6.02
C ILE A 706 -33.40 -4.28 4.80
N LEU A 707 -34.28 -3.30 5.02
CA LEU A 707 -34.79 -2.42 3.96
C LEU A 707 -33.68 -1.58 3.31
N GLN A 708 -32.78 -1.02 4.12
CA GLN A 708 -31.59 -0.30 3.64
C GLN A 708 -30.73 -1.19 2.73
N SER A 709 -30.42 -2.39 3.18
CA SER A 709 -29.55 -3.32 2.44
C SER A 709 -30.19 -3.76 1.11
N THR A 710 -31.51 -3.99 1.11
CA THR A 710 -32.25 -4.36 -0.11
C THR A 710 -32.39 -3.19 -1.08
N LEU A 711 -32.67 -1.96 -0.61
CA LEU A 711 -32.74 -0.76 -1.46
C LEU A 711 -31.37 -0.42 -2.09
N GLY A 712 -30.29 -0.53 -1.31
CA GLY A 712 -28.91 -0.34 -1.79
C GLY A 712 -28.49 -1.40 -2.83
N GLY A 713 -28.92 -2.65 -2.64
CA GLY A 713 -28.58 -3.79 -3.51
C GLY A 713 -29.32 -3.89 -4.84
N GLY A 714 -30.54 -3.32 -4.94
CA GLY A 714 -31.34 -3.45 -6.17
C GLY A 714 -32.86 -3.24 -6.02
N GLY A 715 -33.38 -3.27 -4.80
CA GLY A 715 -34.82 -3.32 -4.49
C GLY A 715 -35.36 -4.76 -4.41
N LEU A 716 -36.66 -4.91 -4.17
CA LEU A 716 -37.37 -6.20 -4.08
C LEU A 716 -37.45 -6.97 -5.41
N ARG A 717 -37.15 -6.30 -6.54
CA ARG A 717 -36.97 -6.90 -7.88
C ARG A 717 -35.47 -7.04 -8.22
N SER A 718 -34.67 -7.55 -7.28
CA SER A 718 -33.27 -7.89 -7.53
C SER A 718 -33.12 -9.09 -8.48
N SER A 719 -31.92 -9.29 -9.02
CA SER A 719 -31.57 -10.43 -9.86
C SER A 719 -32.12 -11.77 -9.30
N PRO A 720 -32.64 -12.67 -10.15
CA PRO A 720 -33.25 -13.94 -9.73
C PRO A 720 -32.30 -14.88 -8.94
N LEU A 721 -31.01 -14.56 -8.85
CA LEU A 721 -29.97 -15.41 -8.27
C LEU A 721 -29.51 -15.01 -6.86
N LEU A 722 -29.90 -13.84 -6.33
CA LEU A 722 -29.45 -13.36 -5.01
C LEU A 722 -30.63 -13.09 -4.09
N GLY A 723 -30.65 -13.74 -2.93
CA GLY A 723 -31.67 -13.55 -1.92
C GLY A 723 -31.43 -12.29 -1.09
N TRP A 724 -32.48 -11.77 -0.44
CA TRP A 724 -32.37 -10.60 0.45
C TRP A 724 -31.34 -10.82 1.59
N ARG A 725 -31.17 -12.07 2.04
CA ARG A 725 -30.22 -12.47 3.10
C ARG A 725 -28.76 -12.22 2.71
N ASP A 726 -28.43 -12.29 1.42
CA ASP A 726 -27.06 -12.11 0.93
C ASP A 726 -26.63 -10.63 0.93
N TYR A 727 -27.60 -9.72 0.90
CA TYR A 727 -27.36 -8.28 1.01
C TYR A 727 -27.25 -7.80 2.46
N VAL A 728 -27.72 -8.59 3.44
CA VAL A 728 -27.81 -8.17 4.85
C VAL A 728 -26.53 -8.47 5.60
N SER A 729 -25.92 -7.41 6.17
CA SER A 729 -24.80 -7.54 7.10
C SER A 729 -25.31 -7.68 8.53
N TRP A 730 -25.26 -8.91 9.07
CA TRP A 730 -25.67 -9.21 10.45
C TRP A 730 -24.86 -8.47 11.52
N GLU A 731 -23.58 -8.19 11.25
CA GLU A 731 -22.75 -7.41 12.16
C GLU A 731 -23.20 -5.93 12.21
N ARG A 732 -23.58 -5.34 11.06
CA ARG A 732 -24.16 -3.99 11.03
C ARG A 732 -25.49 -3.92 11.78
N ILE A 733 -26.30 -4.98 11.71
CA ILE A 733 -27.54 -5.08 12.51
C ILE A 733 -27.20 -5.09 14.00
N GLY A 734 -26.27 -5.95 14.43
CA GLY A 734 -25.85 -6.02 15.84
C GLY A 734 -25.34 -4.68 16.37
N ASP A 735 -24.50 -3.98 15.60
CA ASP A 735 -24.03 -2.63 15.95
C ASP A 735 -25.19 -1.62 16.02
N SER A 736 -26.10 -1.64 15.04
CA SER A 736 -27.25 -0.73 15.02
C SER A 736 -28.20 -0.95 16.20
N LEU A 737 -28.39 -2.20 16.62
CA LEU A 737 -29.24 -2.56 17.76
C LEU A 737 -28.60 -2.14 19.09
N LEU A 738 -27.28 -2.29 19.23
CA LEU A 738 -26.53 -1.82 20.40
C LEU A 738 -26.73 -0.32 20.62
N PHE A 739 -26.43 0.51 19.60
CA PHE A 739 -26.57 1.97 19.73
C PHE A 739 -28.03 2.40 19.86
N THR A 740 -28.96 1.73 19.19
CA THR A 740 -30.39 2.00 19.40
C THR A 740 -30.80 1.74 20.86
N GLY A 741 -30.27 0.68 21.46
CA GLY A 741 -30.49 0.37 22.86
C GLY A 741 -30.10 1.49 23.83
N PHE A 742 -28.93 2.10 23.62
CA PHE A 742 -28.46 3.22 24.43
C PHE A 742 -29.14 4.57 24.11
N SER A 743 -29.73 4.71 22.93
CA SER A 743 -30.43 5.96 22.56
C SER A 743 -31.68 6.23 23.42
N VAL A 744 -32.37 5.17 23.86
CA VAL A 744 -33.61 5.28 24.65
C VAL A 744 -33.35 5.92 26.03
N PRO A 745 -32.47 5.37 26.89
CA PRO A 745 -32.18 5.98 28.19
C PRO A 745 -31.51 7.35 28.05
N LEU A 746 -30.71 7.58 27.02
CA LEU A 746 -30.09 8.90 26.79
C LEU A 746 -31.15 9.98 26.53
N LEU A 747 -32.12 9.72 25.65
CA LEU A 747 -33.09 10.73 25.26
C LEU A 747 -34.21 10.89 26.28
N ASP A 748 -34.75 9.79 26.81
CA ASP A 748 -35.93 9.83 27.67
C ASP A 748 -35.56 10.10 29.15
N TRP A 749 -34.51 9.45 29.65
CA TRP A 749 -34.10 9.63 31.05
C TRP A 749 -33.10 10.78 31.22
N VAL A 750 -31.98 10.78 30.48
CA VAL A 750 -30.94 11.80 30.69
C VAL A 750 -31.38 13.18 30.17
N VAL A 751 -31.72 13.29 28.89
CA VAL A 751 -32.03 14.60 28.28
C VAL A 751 -33.38 15.12 28.76
N LYS A 752 -34.45 14.33 28.63
CA LYS A 752 -35.81 14.79 28.97
C LYS A 752 -36.05 14.87 30.48
N THR A 753 -35.76 13.82 31.25
CA THR A 753 -36.11 13.80 32.68
C THR A 753 -35.08 14.53 33.55
N LEU A 754 -33.78 14.29 33.35
CA LEU A 754 -32.75 14.82 34.24
C LEU A 754 -32.35 16.26 33.88
N ILE A 755 -32.09 16.52 32.59
CA ILE A 755 -31.65 17.85 32.13
C ILE A 755 -32.85 18.79 31.96
N LEU A 756 -33.81 18.46 31.10
CA LEU A 756 -34.88 19.40 30.76
C LEU A 756 -35.88 19.59 31.91
N ASP A 757 -36.46 18.51 32.43
CA ASP A 757 -37.48 18.58 33.48
C ASP A 757 -36.88 18.99 34.84
N LYS A 758 -35.96 18.19 35.40
CA LYS A 758 -35.43 18.43 36.77
C LYS A 758 -34.45 19.60 36.90
N SER A 759 -33.66 19.92 35.87
CA SER A 759 -32.62 20.97 36.01
C SER A 759 -33.02 22.32 35.39
N LEU A 760 -33.77 22.32 34.29
CA LEU A 760 -34.15 23.54 33.57
C LEU A 760 -35.64 23.89 33.68
N GLY A 761 -36.49 23.03 34.26
CA GLY A 761 -37.94 23.24 34.37
C GLY A 761 -38.66 23.28 33.01
N ILE A 762 -38.03 22.75 31.95
CA ILE A 762 -38.56 22.71 30.59
C ILE A 762 -39.33 21.40 30.42
N THR A 763 -40.66 21.52 30.37
CA THR A 763 -41.60 20.42 30.18
C THR A 763 -42.51 20.70 28.99
N THR A 764 -43.32 19.71 28.62
CA THR A 764 -44.38 19.88 27.62
C THR A 764 -45.45 20.89 28.05
N ALA A 765 -45.49 21.30 29.32
CA ALA A 765 -46.40 22.31 29.83
C ALA A 765 -45.77 23.72 29.88
N THR A 766 -44.44 23.85 30.04
CA THR A 766 -43.78 25.15 30.17
C THR A 766 -43.28 25.72 28.85
N SER A 767 -42.55 24.94 28.04
CA SER A 767 -42.05 25.40 26.73
C SER A 767 -41.91 24.23 25.73
N PRO A 768 -43.02 23.84 25.07
CA PRO A 768 -43.04 22.71 24.15
C PRO A 768 -42.02 22.84 23.00
N SER A 769 -41.87 24.04 22.43
CA SER A 769 -40.95 24.29 21.31
C SER A 769 -39.49 24.08 21.70
N ALA A 770 -39.08 24.54 22.89
CA ALA A 770 -37.73 24.37 23.40
C ALA A 770 -37.43 22.89 23.72
N LEU A 771 -38.37 22.18 24.34
CA LEU A 771 -38.24 20.75 24.63
C LEU A 771 -38.02 19.93 23.36
N TYR A 772 -38.88 20.10 22.34
CA TYR A 772 -38.75 19.35 21.10
C TYR A 772 -37.51 19.74 20.28
N ALA A 773 -37.11 21.02 20.29
CA ALA A 773 -35.90 21.46 19.62
C ALA A 773 -34.63 20.86 20.24
N ILE A 774 -34.52 20.86 21.57
CA ILE A 774 -33.37 20.28 22.29
C ILE A 774 -33.36 18.76 22.11
N MET A 775 -34.51 18.08 22.23
CA MET A 775 -34.60 16.65 21.97
C MET A 775 -34.18 16.27 20.53
N ALA A 776 -34.61 17.03 19.53
CA ALA A 776 -34.22 16.81 18.14
C ALA A 776 -32.72 17.04 17.92
N ALA A 777 -32.15 18.08 18.52
CA ALA A 777 -30.72 18.39 18.45
C ALA A 777 -29.87 17.30 19.13
N SER A 778 -30.24 16.87 20.35
CA SER A 778 -29.54 15.80 21.07
C SER A 778 -29.62 14.47 20.32
N ASN A 779 -30.78 14.12 19.75
CA ASN A 779 -30.92 12.93 18.93
C ASN A 779 -30.09 13.00 17.64
N GLY A 780 -30.11 14.14 16.93
CA GLY A 780 -29.29 14.36 15.74
C GLY A 780 -27.79 14.26 16.03
N LEU A 781 -27.33 14.87 17.14
CA LEU A 781 -25.93 14.80 17.58
C LEU A 781 -25.52 13.37 17.95
N TYR A 782 -26.36 12.65 18.71
CA TYR A 782 -26.13 11.24 19.04
C TYR A 782 -26.03 10.37 17.79
N LEU A 783 -26.93 10.56 16.83
CA LEU A 783 -26.95 9.84 15.57
C LEU A 783 -25.69 10.10 14.74
N SER A 784 -25.30 11.38 14.61
CA SER A 784 -24.08 11.80 13.94
C SER A 784 -22.83 11.21 14.58
N CYS A 785 -22.70 11.30 15.91
CA CYS A 785 -21.54 10.82 16.67
C CYS A 785 -21.34 9.30 16.53
N HIS A 786 -22.38 8.48 16.72
CA HIS A 786 -22.21 7.03 16.63
C HIS A 786 -22.07 6.55 15.17
N ASN A 787 -22.64 7.25 14.18
CA ASN A 787 -22.39 6.94 12.77
C ASN A 787 -20.96 7.27 12.35
N ALA A 788 -20.39 8.37 12.87
CA ALA A 788 -18.96 8.65 12.73
C ALA A 788 -18.10 7.59 13.44
N PHE A 789 -18.50 7.13 14.63
CA PHE A 789 -17.85 6.04 15.37
C PHE A 789 -17.86 4.72 14.58
N ARG A 790 -18.95 4.43 13.86
CA ARG A 790 -19.12 3.25 13.01
C ARG A 790 -18.37 3.35 11.67
N GLY A 791 -17.86 4.52 11.31
CA GLY A 791 -17.13 4.75 10.07
C GLY A 791 -18.02 4.85 8.83
N PHE A 792 -19.17 5.52 8.94
CA PHE A 792 -19.95 5.89 7.76
C PHE A 792 -19.36 7.10 7.02
N PRO A 793 -19.64 7.25 5.71
CA PRO A 793 -19.22 8.43 4.95
C PRO A 793 -19.71 9.73 5.58
N LYS A 794 -18.90 10.80 5.49
CA LYS A 794 -19.21 12.12 6.06
C LYS A 794 -20.56 12.67 5.60
N THR A 795 -20.96 12.38 4.36
CA THR A 795 -22.25 12.78 3.79
C THR A 795 -23.44 12.11 4.50
N VAL A 796 -23.31 10.82 4.85
CA VAL A 796 -24.32 10.06 5.61
C VAL A 796 -24.40 10.53 7.05
N VAL A 797 -23.25 10.86 7.65
CA VAL A 797 -23.18 11.44 9.00
C VAL A 797 -23.91 12.79 9.05
N ALA A 798 -23.64 13.67 8.08
CA ALA A 798 -24.32 14.96 7.97
C ALA A 798 -25.82 14.81 7.66
N GLY A 799 -26.21 13.90 6.76
CA GLY A 799 -27.63 13.64 6.47
C GLY A 799 -28.39 13.12 7.69
N ASN A 800 -27.76 12.28 8.51
CA ASN A 800 -28.35 11.78 9.74
C ASN A 800 -28.49 12.84 10.85
N LEU A 801 -27.73 13.94 10.81
CA LEU A 801 -27.90 15.08 11.72
C LEU A 801 -29.25 15.78 11.49
N PHE A 802 -29.65 15.96 10.22
CA PHE A 802 -30.92 16.60 9.84
C PHE A 802 -32.13 15.66 9.80
N ARG A 803 -31.91 14.37 10.09
CA ARG A 803 -32.93 13.32 10.01
C ARG A 803 -34.18 13.64 10.83
N SER A 804 -34.02 14.19 12.03
CA SER A 804 -35.16 14.55 12.90
C SER A 804 -36.05 15.64 12.30
N MET A 805 -35.52 16.54 11.48
CA MET A 805 -36.32 17.54 10.78
C MET A 805 -37.05 16.91 9.59
N LEU A 806 -36.36 16.06 8.83
CA LEU A 806 -36.92 15.38 7.65
C LEU A 806 -37.98 14.33 7.99
N SER A 807 -37.99 13.80 9.22
CA SER A 807 -38.97 12.80 9.65
C SER A 807 -40.35 13.35 9.99
N ILE A 808 -40.46 14.66 10.27
CA ILE A 808 -41.73 15.27 10.71
C ILE A 808 -42.84 15.14 9.64
N PRO A 809 -42.61 15.52 8.37
CA PRO A 809 -43.65 15.36 7.33
C PRO A 809 -44.06 13.90 7.12
N ILE A 810 -43.10 12.97 7.22
CA ILE A 810 -43.35 11.54 7.02
C ILE A 810 -44.15 10.97 8.19
N ALA A 811 -43.89 11.41 9.42
CA ALA A 811 -44.67 11.01 10.59
C ALA A 811 -46.14 11.45 10.47
N ILE A 812 -46.41 12.65 9.94
CA ILE A 812 -47.77 13.13 9.68
C ILE A 812 -48.47 12.23 8.65
N VAL A 813 -47.79 11.87 7.56
CA VAL A 813 -48.33 10.97 6.54
C VAL A 813 -48.61 9.58 7.11
N PHE A 814 -47.68 8.99 7.88
CA PHE A 814 -47.90 7.69 8.52
C PHE A 814 -49.07 7.72 9.50
N ASN A 815 -49.17 8.78 10.31
CA ASN A 815 -50.29 8.98 11.21
C ASN A 815 -51.64 9.02 10.46
N GLY A 816 -51.70 9.75 9.33
CA GLY A 816 -52.89 9.81 8.48
C GLY A 816 -53.27 8.47 7.83
N ILE A 817 -52.29 7.69 7.35
CA ILE A 817 -52.54 6.36 6.77
C ILE A 817 -53.11 5.40 7.84
N ILE A 818 -52.51 5.38 9.03
CA ILE A 818 -52.96 4.52 10.13
C ILE A 818 -54.36 4.95 10.61
N ALA A 819 -54.62 6.26 10.69
CA ALA A 819 -55.96 6.79 10.99
C ALA A 819 -57.00 6.28 9.98
N GLY A 820 -56.69 6.33 8.69
CA GLY A 820 -57.57 5.85 7.63
C GLY A 820 -57.83 4.33 7.70
N LEU A 821 -56.80 3.53 8.00
CA LEU A 821 -56.94 2.09 8.16
C LEU A 821 -57.76 1.72 9.41
N LEU A 822 -57.56 2.41 10.53
CA LEU A 822 -58.34 2.20 11.76
C LEU A 822 -59.81 2.63 11.57
N SER A 823 -60.04 3.71 10.82
CA SER A 823 -61.38 4.14 10.42
C SER A 823 -62.06 3.11 9.53
N ALA A 824 -61.32 2.51 8.57
CA ALA A 824 -61.84 1.45 7.71
C ALA A 824 -62.11 0.13 8.47
N ALA A 825 -61.39 -0.12 9.56
CA ALA A 825 -61.58 -1.27 10.44
C ALA A 825 -62.65 -1.06 11.53
N GLY A 826 -63.32 0.10 11.57
CA GLY A 826 -64.42 0.38 12.50
C GLY A 826 -64.01 0.63 13.95
N VAL A 827 -62.75 1.03 14.20
CA VAL A 827 -62.25 1.26 15.57
C VAL A 827 -62.72 2.64 16.08
N SER A 828 -63.42 2.68 17.22
CA SER A 828 -63.84 3.91 17.90
C SER A 828 -62.70 4.50 18.74
N GLY A 829 -62.53 5.83 18.74
CA GLY A 829 -61.49 6.52 19.54
C GLY A 829 -60.10 6.51 18.90
N ILE A 830 -60.05 6.68 17.58
CA ILE A 830 -58.83 6.63 16.74
C ILE A 830 -57.75 7.60 17.27
N ASP A 831 -58.12 8.82 17.66
CA ASP A 831 -57.16 9.82 18.14
C ASP A 831 -56.47 9.39 19.44
N ALA A 832 -57.19 8.78 20.37
CA ALA A 832 -56.63 8.27 21.63
C ALA A 832 -55.71 7.06 21.40
N VAL A 833 -55.98 6.26 20.36
CA VAL A 833 -55.10 5.16 19.94
C VAL A 833 -53.85 5.74 19.26
N LEU A 834 -54.00 6.65 18.29
CA LEU A 834 -52.88 7.28 17.59
C LEU A 834 -51.96 8.04 18.55
N GLN A 835 -52.50 8.70 19.57
CA GLN A 835 -51.70 9.40 20.59
C GLN A 835 -50.83 8.41 21.39
N LYS A 836 -51.33 7.21 21.73
CA LYS A 836 -50.54 6.15 22.39
C LYS A 836 -49.48 5.56 21.45
N TRP A 837 -49.73 5.55 20.15
CA TRP A 837 -48.79 5.06 19.12
C TRP A 837 -47.85 6.14 18.55
N ALA A 838 -48.02 7.42 18.93
CA ALA A 838 -47.28 8.54 18.34
C ALA A 838 -45.75 8.37 18.42
N ALA A 839 -45.24 7.85 19.53
CA ALA A 839 -43.80 7.57 19.70
C ALA A 839 -43.30 6.49 18.71
N VAL A 840 -44.10 5.45 18.47
CA VAL A 840 -43.78 4.35 17.55
C VAL A 840 -43.84 4.85 16.10
N ILE A 841 -44.86 5.65 15.75
CA ILE A 841 -45.02 6.25 14.42
C ILE A 841 -43.87 7.20 14.11
N SER A 842 -43.50 8.07 15.06
CA SER A 842 -42.36 8.99 14.94
C SER A 842 -41.03 8.25 14.76
N LYS A 843 -40.81 7.18 15.53
CA LYS A 843 -39.63 6.30 15.38
C LYS A 843 -39.58 5.62 14.02
N ALA A 844 -40.70 5.06 13.56
CA ALA A 844 -40.81 4.42 12.26
C ALA A 844 -40.55 5.40 11.10
N ALA A 845 -41.13 6.60 11.15
CA ALA A 845 -40.88 7.66 10.17
C ALA A 845 -39.42 8.10 10.13
N SER A 846 -38.80 8.26 11.30
CA SER A 846 -37.38 8.58 11.40
C SER A 846 -36.51 7.47 10.80
N ASP A 847 -36.75 6.20 11.12
CA ASP A 847 -35.97 5.08 10.55
C ASP A 847 -36.19 4.91 9.05
N PHE A 848 -37.38 5.23 8.53
CA PHE A 848 -37.64 5.28 7.09
C PHE A 848 -36.75 6.32 6.40
N VAL A 849 -36.65 7.55 6.93
CA VAL A 849 -35.73 8.58 6.41
C VAL A 849 -34.29 8.09 6.40
N ALA A 850 -33.83 7.43 7.48
CA ALA A 850 -32.49 6.86 7.51
C ALA A 850 -32.29 5.77 6.47
N GLY A 851 -33.27 4.87 6.29
CA GLY A 851 -33.25 3.86 5.24
C GLY A 851 -33.13 4.47 3.84
N VAL A 852 -33.77 5.61 3.59
CA VAL A 852 -33.68 6.36 2.32
C VAL A 852 -32.33 7.05 2.16
N ILE A 853 -31.83 7.76 3.18
CA ILE A 853 -30.53 8.46 3.12
C ILE A 853 -29.39 7.46 2.94
N GLU A 854 -29.35 6.42 3.78
CA GLU A 854 -28.30 5.41 3.74
C GLU A 854 -28.43 4.51 2.51
N GLY A 855 -29.64 4.07 2.16
CA GLY A 855 -29.90 3.27 0.95
C GLY A 855 -29.62 4.04 -0.34
N GLY A 856 -29.87 5.35 -0.37
CA GLY A 856 -29.51 6.23 -1.47
C GLY A 856 -27.99 6.39 -1.64
N ALA A 857 -27.27 6.58 -0.53
CA ALA A 857 -25.81 6.62 -0.53
C ALA A 857 -25.20 5.27 -0.97
N ASP A 858 -25.72 4.15 -0.47
CA ASP A 858 -25.32 2.81 -0.87
C ASP A 858 -25.60 2.55 -2.35
N ARG A 859 -26.74 3.00 -2.87
CA ARG A 859 -27.07 2.93 -4.31
C ARG A 859 -26.07 3.71 -5.15
N TYR A 860 -25.78 4.96 -4.79
CA TYR A 860 -24.82 5.79 -5.51
C TYR A 860 -23.43 5.15 -5.52
N ARG A 861 -22.95 4.70 -4.36
CA ARG A 861 -21.69 3.98 -4.23
C ARG A 861 -21.64 2.73 -5.11
N ASN A 862 -22.68 1.90 -5.08
CA ASN A 862 -22.75 0.69 -5.89
C ASN A 862 -22.69 1.00 -7.38
N ILE A 863 -23.45 1.99 -7.88
CA ILE A 863 -23.41 2.39 -9.30
C ILE A 863 -22.01 2.86 -9.70
N HIS A 864 -21.36 3.69 -8.88
CA HIS A 864 -20.01 4.17 -9.18
C HIS A 864 -18.97 3.05 -9.21
N LEU A 865 -19.01 2.13 -8.22
CA LEU A 865 -18.14 0.96 -8.20
C LEU A 865 -18.36 0.09 -9.45
N ARG A 866 -19.61 -0.15 -9.84
CA ARG A 866 -19.92 -0.94 -11.05
C ARG A 866 -19.47 -0.25 -12.33
N LEU A 867 -19.66 1.06 -12.46
CA LEU A 867 -19.18 1.81 -13.63
C LEU A 867 -17.66 1.71 -13.78
N ARG A 868 -16.93 1.78 -12.67
CA ARG A 868 -15.48 1.57 -12.65
C ARG A 868 -15.12 0.16 -13.11
N ASP A 869 -15.73 -0.86 -12.51
CA ASP A 869 -15.46 -2.27 -12.82
C ASP A 869 -15.75 -2.58 -14.32
N TYR A 870 -16.85 -2.06 -14.88
CA TYR A 870 -17.16 -2.22 -16.30
C TYR A 870 -16.17 -1.49 -17.20
N ARG A 871 -15.77 -0.25 -16.87
CA ARG A 871 -14.79 0.52 -17.66
C ARG A 871 -13.44 -0.20 -17.71
N GLU A 872 -12.98 -0.69 -16.57
CA GLU A 872 -11.72 -1.44 -16.50
C GLU A 872 -11.76 -2.69 -17.38
N LYS A 873 -12.84 -3.48 -17.29
CA LYS A 873 -13.00 -4.69 -18.11
C LYS A 873 -13.14 -4.39 -19.59
N LEU A 874 -13.83 -3.32 -19.94
CA LEU A 874 -13.98 -2.88 -21.32
C LEU A 874 -12.62 -2.50 -21.93
N ILE A 875 -11.80 -1.72 -21.22
CA ILE A 875 -10.45 -1.34 -21.68
C ILE A 875 -9.62 -2.59 -21.95
N ARG A 876 -9.54 -3.53 -21.00
CA ARG A 876 -8.77 -4.78 -21.19
C ARG A 876 -9.30 -5.65 -22.33
N LEU A 877 -10.62 -5.69 -22.52
CA LEU A 877 -11.24 -6.41 -23.63
C LEU A 877 -10.89 -5.77 -24.98
N LEU A 878 -10.92 -4.44 -25.06
CA LEU A 878 -10.50 -3.70 -26.26
C LEU A 878 -8.99 -3.90 -26.53
N GLU A 879 -8.14 -3.87 -25.51
CA GLU A 879 -6.70 -4.17 -25.65
C GLU A 879 -6.44 -5.58 -26.19
N ALA A 880 -7.17 -6.58 -25.67
CA ALA A 880 -7.09 -7.96 -26.17
C ALA A 880 -7.56 -8.07 -27.62
N TYR A 881 -8.65 -7.39 -27.98
CA TYR A 881 -9.15 -7.29 -29.34
C TYR A 881 -8.12 -6.63 -30.28
N THR A 882 -7.55 -5.49 -29.88
CA THR A 882 -6.52 -4.79 -30.65
C THR A 882 -5.28 -5.66 -30.84
N SER A 883 -4.86 -6.40 -29.81
CA SER A 883 -3.74 -7.34 -29.93
C SER A 883 -4.03 -8.46 -30.93
N LEU A 884 -5.28 -8.90 -31.02
CA LEU A 884 -5.72 -9.92 -31.98
C LEU A 884 -5.79 -9.36 -33.41
N GLU A 885 -6.24 -8.12 -33.59
CA GLU A 885 -6.17 -7.39 -34.88
C GLU A 885 -4.72 -7.21 -35.36
N LEU A 886 -3.79 -6.90 -34.45
CA LEU A 886 -2.36 -6.78 -34.78
C LEU A 886 -1.73 -8.12 -35.22
N LEU A 887 -2.22 -9.25 -34.71
CA LEU A 887 -1.77 -10.58 -35.12
C LEU A 887 -2.35 -11.02 -36.48
N PHE A 888 -3.52 -10.49 -36.87
CA PHE A 888 -4.19 -10.84 -38.12
C PHE A 888 -4.61 -9.59 -38.93
N PRO A 889 -3.66 -8.75 -39.38
CA PRO A 889 -3.96 -7.48 -40.04
C PRO A 889 -4.78 -7.63 -41.33
N ASP A 890 -4.65 -8.78 -42.02
CA ASP A 890 -5.33 -9.05 -43.29
C ASP A 890 -6.71 -9.72 -43.12
N LYS A 891 -7.13 -10.03 -41.89
CA LYS A 891 -8.41 -10.70 -41.62
C LYS A 891 -9.31 -9.82 -40.79
N LYS A 892 -10.60 -9.82 -41.12
CA LYS A 892 -11.62 -9.23 -40.24
C LYS A 892 -11.76 -10.09 -38.99
N VAL A 893 -11.13 -9.68 -37.90
CA VAL A 893 -11.12 -10.42 -36.63
C VAL A 893 -12.52 -10.71 -36.11
N MET A 894 -13.47 -9.79 -36.28
CA MET A 894 -14.87 -9.97 -35.84
C MET A 894 -15.62 -11.09 -36.55
N GLU A 895 -15.45 -11.21 -37.87
CA GLU A 895 -16.03 -12.31 -38.66
C GLU A 895 -15.33 -13.62 -38.30
N THR A 896 -14.03 -13.55 -37.98
CA THR A 896 -13.20 -14.70 -37.60
C THR A 896 -13.59 -15.27 -36.22
N LEU A 897 -13.81 -14.42 -35.22
CA LEU A 897 -14.22 -14.80 -33.85
C LEU A 897 -15.66 -15.32 -33.77
N SER A 898 -16.55 -14.87 -34.67
CA SER A 898 -17.95 -15.29 -34.69
C SER A 898 -18.24 -16.50 -35.57
N ALA A 899 -17.40 -16.78 -36.58
CA ALA A 899 -17.60 -17.87 -37.55
C ALA A 899 -16.72 -19.12 -37.35
N MET A 900 -15.71 -19.10 -36.46
CA MET A 900 -14.82 -20.25 -36.26
C MET A 900 -15.37 -21.28 -35.26
N ASP A 901 -15.73 -22.46 -35.77
CA ASP A 901 -15.88 -23.72 -34.98
C ASP A 901 -14.53 -24.38 -34.62
N LYS A 902 -13.40 -23.78 -35.01
CA LYS A 902 -12.04 -24.27 -34.72
C LYS A 902 -11.27 -23.23 -33.89
N SER A 903 -10.76 -23.64 -32.73
CA SER A 903 -9.91 -22.79 -31.87
C SER A 903 -8.69 -22.25 -32.63
N LEU A 904 -8.31 -21.01 -32.32
CA LEU A 904 -7.07 -20.41 -32.82
C LEU A 904 -5.84 -21.20 -32.31
N SER A 905 -4.70 -21.09 -33.00
CA SER A 905 -3.43 -21.76 -32.62
C SER A 905 -2.38 -20.74 -32.16
N GLY A 906 -1.53 -21.13 -31.21
CA GLY A 906 -0.47 -20.27 -30.67
C GLY A 906 -1.01 -19.12 -29.81
N ASP A 907 -0.36 -17.96 -29.87
CA ASP A 907 -0.68 -16.77 -29.04
C ASP A 907 -2.12 -16.26 -29.23
N ALA A 908 -2.70 -16.48 -30.42
CA ALA A 908 -4.08 -16.14 -30.71
C ALA A 908 -5.10 -16.93 -29.85
N LYS A 909 -4.76 -18.16 -29.44
CA LYS A 909 -5.59 -18.97 -28.53
C LYS A 909 -5.61 -18.40 -27.12
N ASP A 910 -4.48 -17.86 -26.67
CA ASP A 910 -4.37 -17.27 -25.34
C ASP A 910 -5.20 -15.98 -25.26
N LEU A 911 -5.16 -15.15 -26.31
CA LEU A 911 -6.01 -13.95 -26.41
C LEU A 911 -7.50 -14.29 -26.47
N GLU A 912 -7.88 -15.34 -27.21
CA GLU A 912 -9.25 -15.86 -27.25
C GLU A 912 -9.74 -16.28 -25.85
N LEU A 913 -8.91 -17.00 -25.08
CA LEU A 913 -9.20 -17.37 -23.69
C LEU A 913 -9.35 -16.14 -22.79
N ILE A 914 -8.48 -15.14 -22.95
CA ILE A 914 -8.58 -13.86 -22.21
C ILE A 914 -9.91 -13.15 -22.51
N MET A 915 -10.33 -13.13 -23.78
CA MET A 915 -11.63 -12.56 -24.17
C MET A 915 -12.81 -13.33 -23.56
N ILE A 916 -12.76 -14.66 -23.52
CA ILE A 916 -13.76 -15.50 -22.82
C ILE A 916 -13.87 -15.09 -21.35
N ILE A 917 -12.73 -14.94 -20.67
CA ILE A 917 -12.67 -14.53 -19.25
C ILE A 917 -13.32 -13.16 -19.04
N HIS A 918 -13.00 -12.19 -19.89
CA HIS A 918 -13.60 -10.86 -19.81
C HIS A 918 -15.10 -10.88 -20.07
N ALA A 919 -15.58 -11.67 -21.03
CA ALA A 919 -17.00 -11.84 -21.29
C ALA A 919 -17.74 -12.51 -20.12
N LEU A 920 -17.14 -13.52 -19.47
CA LEU A 920 -17.68 -14.16 -18.26
C LEU A 920 -17.77 -13.20 -17.08
N ASP A 921 -16.78 -12.33 -16.89
CA ASP A 921 -16.83 -11.28 -15.87
C ASP A 921 -17.96 -10.27 -16.13
N LEU A 922 -18.15 -9.85 -17.38
CA LEU A 922 -19.24 -8.95 -17.77
C LEU A 922 -20.62 -9.59 -17.55
N LEU A 923 -20.78 -10.87 -17.90
CA LEU A 923 -21.96 -11.68 -17.59
C LEU A 923 -22.23 -11.70 -16.06
N PHE A 924 -21.18 -11.89 -15.28
CA PHE A 924 -21.28 -11.91 -13.82
C PHE A 924 -21.66 -10.55 -13.24
N PHE A 925 -21.10 -9.46 -13.76
CA PHE A 925 -21.47 -8.11 -13.33
C PHE A 925 -22.95 -7.82 -13.59
N TRP A 926 -23.47 -8.22 -14.76
CA TRP A 926 -24.86 -7.99 -15.14
C TRP A 926 -25.86 -8.69 -14.21
N ASN A 927 -25.58 -9.95 -13.87
CA ASN A 927 -26.52 -10.80 -13.14
C ASN A 927 -26.27 -10.87 -11.64
N TYR A 928 -25.05 -10.69 -11.14
CA TYR A 928 -24.73 -10.95 -9.74
C TYR A 928 -24.32 -9.70 -8.96
N GLN A 929 -23.82 -8.64 -9.61
CA GLN A 929 -23.38 -7.45 -8.88
C GLN A 929 -24.51 -6.43 -8.66
N PRO A 930 -24.57 -5.78 -7.48
CA PRO A 930 -25.62 -4.82 -7.18
C PRO A 930 -25.56 -3.65 -8.16
N ARG A 931 -26.71 -3.32 -8.76
CA ARG A 931 -26.85 -2.25 -9.79
C ARG A 931 -25.99 -2.45 -11.05
N GLY A 932 -25.51 -3.68 -11.32
CA GLY A 932 -24.73 -3.99 -12.52
C GLY A 932 -25.45 -3.66 -13.83
N ARG A 933 -26.76 -3.94 -13.92
CA ARG A 933 -27.57 -3.62 -15.11
C ARG A 933 -27.62 -2.12 -15.39
N THR A 934 -27.89 -1.32 -14.36
CA THR A 934 -27.96 0.15 -14.48
C THR A 934 -26.63 0.74 -14.94
N ALA A 935 -25.52 0.24 -14.41
CA ALA A 935 -24.18 0.71 -14.78
C ALA A 935 -23.84 0.40 -16.25
N LEU A 936 -24.13 -0.82 -16.74
CA LEU A 936 -23.88 -1.16 -18.15
C LEU A 936 -24.73 -0.30 -19.10
N ILE A 937 -26.00 -0.04 -18.76
CA ILE A 937 -26.87 0.85 -19.56
C ILE A 937 -26.31 2.27 -19.61
N MET A 938 -25.78 2.78 -18.49
CA MET A 938 -25.14 4.09 -18.46
C MET A 938 -23.85 4.12 -19.30
N LEU A 939 -23.03 3.07 -19.22
CA LEU A 939 -21.79 2.96 -19.99
C LEU A 939 -22.06 2.82 -21.50
N ALA A 940 -23.06 2.03 -21.88
CA ALA A 940 -23.45 1.85 -23.29
C ALA A 940 -23.74 3.19 -23.99
N LYS A 941 -24.30 4.16 -23.27
CA LYS A 941 -24.59 5.51 -23.79
C LYS A 941 -23.34 6.34 -24.10
N THR A 942 -22.21 6.05 -23.45
CA THR A 942 -20.95 6.78 -23.66
C THR A 942 -20.07 6.15 -24.74
N LEU A 943 -20.34 4.90 -25.13
CA LEU A 943 -19.61 4.19 -26.18
C LEU A 943 -19.93 4.73 -27.57
N SER A 944 -18.91 4.80 -28.42
CA SER A 944 -19.03 4.99 -29.86
C SER A 944 -19.74 3.79 -30.53
N GLU A 945 -20.17 3.96 -31.78
CA GLU A 945 -20.83 2.89 -32.52
C GLU A 945 -19.91 1.69 -32.75
N GLU A 946 -18.65 1.94 -33.10
CA GLU A 946 -17.62 0.90 -33.28
C GLU A 946 -17.35 0.12 -31.98
N GLU A 947 -17.13 0.82 -30.85
CA GLU A 947 -16.92 0.17 -29.55
C GLU A 947 -18.12 -0.70 -29.14
N ARG A 948 -19.35 -0.29 -29.47
CA ARG A 948 -20.55 -1.10 -29.22
C ARG A 948 -20.56 -2.37 -30.05
N GLN A 949 -20.18 -2.30 -31.32
CA GLN A 949 -20.11 -3.47 -32.19
C GLN A 949 -19.01 -4.44 -31.73
N ILE A 950 -17.81 -3.93 -31.41
CA ILE A 950 -16.70 -4.73 -30.89
C ILE A 950 -17.10 -5.43 -29.59
N LEU A 951 -17.69 -4.69 -28.64
CA LEU A 951 -18.17 -5.25 -27.38
C LEU A 951 -19.23 -6.32 -27.62
N LEU A 952 -20.20 -6.06 -28.49
CA LEU A 952 -21.28 -7.00 -28.78
C LEU A 952 -20.75 -8.28 -29.42
N GLY A 953 -19.85 -8.21 -30.41
CA GLY A 953 -19.25 -9.41 -31.00
C GLY A 953 -18.31 -10.15 -30.06
N SER A 954 -17.56 -9.45 -29.22
CA SER A 954 -16.73 -10.10 -28.19
C SER A 954 -17.58 -10.89 -27.19
N LEU A 955 -18.79 -10.42 -26.87
CA LEU A 955 -19.72 -11.14 -25.99
C LEU A 955 -20.36 -12.35 -26.67
N HIS A 956 -20.45 -12.39 -28.00
CA HIS A 956 -21.01 -13.56 -28.73
C HIS A 956 -20.19 -14.84 -28.53
N ILE A 957 -18.93 -14.72 -28.10
CA ILE A 957 -18.09 -15.87 -27.72
C ILE A 957 -18.76 -16.72 -26.62
N LEU A 958 -19.61 -16.11 -25.77
CA LEU A 958 -20.40 -16.82 -24.75
C LEU A 958 -21.43 -17.82 -25.32
N LYS A 959 -21.63 -17.90 -26.64
CA LYS A 959 -22.44 -18.96 -27.27
C LYS A 959 -21.70 -20.31 -27.32
N ARG A 960 -20.38 -20.34 -27.17
CA ARG A 960 -19.53 -21.55 -27.24
C ARG A 960 -19.59 -22.36 -25.95
N GLN A 961 -20.77 -22.92 -25.66
CA GLN A 961 -21.05 -23.64 -24.42
C GLN A 961 -20.12 -24.82 -24.16
N ARG A 962 -19.79 -25.62 -25.18
CA ARG A 962 -18.92 -26.79 -25.03
C ARG A 962 -17.53 -26.43 -24.55
N GLU A 963 -16.90 -25.44 -25.20
CA GLU A 963 -15.53 -25.02 -24.89
C GLU A 963 -15.47 -24.34 -23.52
N ILE A 964 -16.39 -23.41 -23.24
CA ILE A 964 -16.43 -22.74 -21.94
C ILE A 964 -16.66 -23.76 -20.81
N SER A 965 -17.54 -24.75 -21.01
CA SER A 965 -17.77 -25.81 -20.01
C SER A 965 -16.52 -26.65 -19.76
N MET A 966 -15.77 -26.99 -20.82
CA MET A 966 -14.48 -27.68 -20.67
C MET A 966 -13.47 -26.83 -19.88
N LEU A 967 -13.40 -25.51 -20.12
CA LEU A 967 -12.52 -24.64 -19.33
C LEU A 967 -12.85 -24.65 -17.83
N PHE A 968 -14.13 -24.69 -17.47
CA PHE A 968 -14.54 -24.84 -16.06
C PHE A 968 -14.10 -26.20 -15.49
N ILE A 969 -14.26 -27.29 -16.23
CA ILE A 969 -13.87 -28.65 -15.83
C ILE A 969 -12.34 -28.75 -15.67
N ASP A 970 -11.60 -28.12 -16.58
CA ASP A 970 -10.13 -28.02 -16.55
C ASP A 970 -9.63 -27.12 -15.39
N GLY A 971 -10.55 -26.46 -14.68
CA GLY A 971 -10.29 -25.78 -13.42
C GLY A 971 -9.89 -24.31 -13.57
N ILE A 972 -10.33 -23.61 -14.62
CA ILE A 972 -10.00 -22.19 -14.88
C ILE A 972 -10.34 -21.24 -13.71
N ILE A 973 -11.34 -21.60 -12.88
CA ILE A 973 -11.80 -20.83 -11.70
C ILE A 973 -11.59 -21.61 -10.38
N GLY A 974 -10.81 -22.70 -10.41
CA GLY A 974 -10.46 -23.50 -9.24
C GLY A 974 -11.33 -24.75 -9.00
N LYS A 975 -11.13 -25.44 -7.87
CA LYS A 975 -11.79 -26.72 -7.56
C LYS A 975 -13.30 -26.62 -7.37
N ASN A 976 -13.81 -25.46 -6.97
CA ASN A 976 -15.24 -25.19 -6.76
C ASN A 976 -15.91 -24.62 -8.02
N PHE A 977 -15.63 -25.20 -9.19
CA PHE A 977 -16.10 -24.68 -10.48
C PHE A 977 -17.60 -24.90 -10.73
N SER A 978 -18.23 -25.84 -10.03
CA SER A 978 -19.63 -26.26 -10.26
C SER A 978 -20.62 -25.09 -10.18
N GLY A 979 -20.46 -24.19 -9.21
CA GLY A 979 -21.30 -23.01 -9.05
C GLY A 979 -21.14 -22.00 -10.20
N GLY A 980 -19.90 -21.80 -10.67
CA GLY A 980 -19.60 -20.91 -11.80
C GLY A 980 -20.13 -21.46 -13.13
N LEU A 981 -19.98 -22.77 -13.35
CA LEU A 981 -20.48 -23.45 -14.54
C LEU A 981 -22.01 -23.41 -14.62
N ALA A 982 -22.70 -23.76 -13.52
CA ALA A 982 -24.16 -23.70 -13.45
C ALA A 982 -24.69 -22.27 -13.68
N PHE A 983 -24.00 -21.26 -13.14
CA PHE A 983 -24.32 -19.86 -13.38
C PHE A 983 -24.20 -19.48 -14.86
N TYR A 984 -23.10 -19.85 -15.52
CA TYR A 984 -22.88 -19.57 -16.93
C TYR A 984 -23.97 -20.19 -17.82
N LEU A 985 -24.27 -21.47 -17.61
CA LEU A 985 -25.27 -22.19 -18.41
C LEU A 985 -26.67 -21.60 -18.26
N ASN A 986 -27.05 -21.17 -17.05
CA ASN A 986 -28.38 -20.61 -16.78
C ASN A 986 -28.54 -19.15 -17.21
N ALA A 987 -27.48 -18.34 -17.15
CA ALA A 987 -27.58 -16.88 -17.29
C ALA A 987 -27.10 -16.32 -18.64
N SER A 988 -26.26 -17.05 -19.38
CA SER A 988 -25.62 -16.57 -20.62
C SER A 988 -26.62 -16.21 -21.72
N GLY A 989 -27.63 -17.05 -21.98
CA GLY A 989 -28.63 -16.81 -23.02
C GLY A 989 -29.40 -15.51 -22.83
N GLN A 990 -30.04 -15.34 -21.67
CA GLN A 990 -30.80 -14.13 -21.35
C GLN A 990 -29.92 -12.87 -21.36
N PHE A 991 -28.68 -12.98 -20.90
CA PHE A 991 -27.73 -11.86 -20.91
C PHE A 991 -27.43 -11.38 -22.35
N LEU A 992 -27.18 -12.30 -23.27
CA LEU A 992 -26.89 -11.95 -24.67
C LEU A 992 -28.09 -11.24 -25.34
N GLU A 993 -29.31 -11.72 -25.09
CA GLU A 993 -30.53 -11.07 -25.61
C GLU A 993 -30.71 -9.64 -25.07
N ASP A 994 -30.51 -9.46 -23.76
CA ASP A 994 -30.66 -8.16 -23.10
C ASP A 994 -29.59 -7.16 -23.59
N VAL A 995 -28.35 -7.61 -23.72
CA VAL A 995 -27.24 -6.77 -24.19
C VAL A 995 -27.40 -6.42 -25.66
N GLN A 996 -27.87 -7.35 -26.51
CA GLN A 996 -28.15 -7.08 -27.91
C GLN A 996 -29.22 -5.99 -28.07
N LYS A 997 -30.26 -5.98 -27.23
CA LYS A 997 -31.28 -4.91 -27.20
C LYS A 997 -30.69 -3.55 -26.80
N ILE A 998 -29.69 -3.52 -25.92
CA ILE A 998 -29.10 -2.28 -25.38
C ILE A 998 -28.03 -1.70 -26.32
N LEU A 999 -27.16 -2.55 -26.87
CA LEU A 999 -26.02 -2.15 -27.69
C LEU A 999 -26.34 -2.10 -29.19
N GLY A 1000 -27.29 -2.90 -29.67
CA GLY A 1000 -27.55 -3.11 -31.10
C GLY A 1000 -28.42 -2.07 -31.81
N ASN A 1001 -28.93 -1.02 -31.14
CA ASN A 1001 -29.80 -0.04 -31.80
C ASN A 1001 -29.85 1.36 -31.13
N PRO A 1002 -29.24 2.41 -31.69
CA PRO A 1002 -29.32 3.78 -31.14
C PRO A 1002 -30.71 4.43 -31.33
N VAL A 1003 -31.48 4.01 -32.33
CA VAL A 1003 -32.74 4.70 -32.75
C VAL A 1003 -33.91 4.49 -31.77
N LYS A 1004 -33.92 3.40 -30.99
CA LYS A 1004 -35.00 3.10 -30.02
C LYS A 1004 -34.76 3.62 -28.59
N GLN A 1005 -33.59 4.18 -28.29
CA GLN A 1005 -33.30 4.65 -26.91
C GLN A 1005 -34.17 5.85 -26.48
N LYS A 1006 -34.76 6.62 -27.40
CA LYS A 1006 -35.79 7.63 -27.09
C LYS A 1006 -37.11 7.01 -26.56
N VAL A 1007 -37.40 5.76 -26.89
CA VAL A 1007 -38.65 5.07 -26.54
C VAL A 1007 -38.55 4.40 -25.17
N LEU A 1008 -37.38 3.84 -24.80
CA LEU A 1008 -37.16 3.22 -23.49
C LEU A 1008 -37.08 4.24 -22.33
N SER A 1009 -36.79 5.52 -22.60
CA SER A 1009 -36.90 6.60 -21.61
C SER A 1009 -38.35 7.05 -21.32
N GLY A 1010 -39.33 6.63 -22.13
CA GLY A 1010 -40.73 7.05 -22.00
C GLY A 1010 -41.63 6.10 -21.20
N GLN A 1011 -41.19 4.89 -20.85
CA GLN A 1011 -42.05 3.87 -20.20
C GLN A 1011 -41.71 3.57 -18.73
N TRP A 1012 -40.82 4.33 -18.10
CA TRP A 1012 -40.58 4.28 -16.64
C TRP A 1012 -41.12 5.52 -15.91
N GLY A 1013 -42.24 6.06 -16.39
CA GLY A 1013 -43.04 7.04 -15.67
C GLY A 1013 -44.13 6.35 -14.86
N LEU A 1014 -44.00 6.43 -13.52
CA LEU A 1014 -45.04 6.16 -12.52
C LEU A 1014 -45.89 4.89 -12.71
N LYS A 1015 -45.42 3.80 -12.09
CA LYS A 1015 -46.21 3.00 -11.13
C LYS A 1015 -45.28 2.14 -10.29
#